data_AF-A0A534YZI9-F1
#
_entry.id   AF-A0A534YZI9-F1
#
_cell.length_a   1.000
_cell.length_b   1.000
_cell.length_c   1.000
_cell.angle_alpha   90.00
_cell.angle_beta   90.00
_cell.angle_gamma   90.00
#
_symmetry.space_group_name_H-M   'P 1'
#
loop_
_entity.id
_entity.type
_entity.pdbx_description
1 polymer ?
#
loop_
_entity_poly.entity_id
_entity_poly.type
_entity_poly.pdbx_seq_one_letter_code
_entity_poly.pdbx_strand_id
1 'polypeptide(L)'
;MPSPPAPQGARSLQRNVAWALVGNLGYSACQWGVLACIAKLGTAADVGLFALGLALTAPVITLTNLNLRLLQATDAREDYPFSVYFSVKLLGTALGLGAIAAMALGLGYRGATLSLILAVAVAKSFEAVSELVFGLLQRAEDMRRIAVSMLAKGTVSVLAVGVVLKLTGSLVLATLAMAVCWGSVLAVYDLPAAVRLTTIRPSLALGSLGGLTWVALPLGCVAGLGSLTFNVPRYAIEASIDPRALGHFTALAYLFVAGNQPLLALGAAVSPRLARHFATDPRAFRRLTLQTTLIAGGLGLVAVAISALCGRALLTVAYAPEYAEYAPILVWLAVATGIAFLATALGNAVTAARRLPEQLPIALLSLAICTLASCLLVPRYGLLGAAWAVLATEATRLACLAVVYAAAIAARAGHRSPAPRPRVSTRRQPSRPAGGRKVTAHEGSARLLVEITGCSGSGKSTLLKAVLDHCAERGVGVATAPEVLLGGIPAPIVSSRFLLNLALDLRGLRETVVARQHLEFLAFAKSVIRRDTDWRITGFNAYRSVVRKLGVYAALSRRPSSQPVLVDEGTIHSAHNILVHVHNPPRAEDIDAFCRLVPMPDLVVHVTAPLEVVLARTFARRDPPLRGRSREETERFIRHGYVLWDQLMTHESLARRTVRVTCDGESPGTCRVPARELVDFLLGPGANTSRAAARL
;
A
#
# COMPACT_ATOMS: atom_id res chain seq x y z
N MET A 1 -0.01 -24.49 -47.95
CA MET A 1 -0.68 -23.28 -47.40
C MET A 1 0.37 -22.43 -46.71
N PRO A 2 0.54 -21.15 -47.08
CA PRO A 2 1.46 -20.27 -46.36
C PRO A 2 0.92 -20.02 -44.95
N SER A 3 1.82 -20.03 -43.96
CA SER A 3 1.52 -19.69 -42.57
C SER A 3 0.86 -18.31 -42.49
N PRO A 4 -0.17 -18.13 -41.64
CA PRO A 4 -0.85 -16.85 -41.53
C PRO A 4 0.15 -15.78 -41.05
N PRO A 5 0.13 -14.57 -41.63
CA PRO A 5 1.01 -13.49 -41.20
C PRO A 5 0.73 -13.18 -39.73
N ALA A 6 1.79 -13.12 -38.92
CA ALA A 6 1.69 -12.73 -37.52
C ALA A 6 0.97 -11.35 -37.41
N PRO A 7 0.06 -11.17 -36.43
CA PRO A 7 -0.70 -9.93 -36.30
C PRO A 7 0.26 -8.74 -36.14
N GLN A 8 0.05 -7.68 -36.91
CA GLN A 8 0.92 -6.49 -36.98
C GLN A 8 1.22 -5.87 -35.59
N GLY A 9 0.32 -6.06 -34.61
CA GLY A 9 0.53 -5.67 -33.21
C GLY A 9 1.69 -6.37 -32.50
N ALA A 10 1.96 -7.65 -32.79
CA ALA A 10 3.03 -8.40 -32.12
C ALA A 10 4.44 -7.89 -32.50
N ARG A 11 4.64 -7.51 -33.78
CA ARG A 11 5.90 -6.89 -34.25
C ARG A 11 6.11 -5.49 -33.67
N SER A 12 5.04 -4.72 -33.46
CA SER A 12 5.12 -3.40 -32.82
C SER A 12 5.53 -3.49 -31.35
N LEU A 13 4.99 -4.46 -30.60
CA LEU A 13 5.31 -4.68 -29.18
C LEU A 13 6.75 -5.14 -28.98
N GLN A 14 7.23 -6.11 -29.78
CA GLN A 14 8.63 -6.58 -29.72
C GLN A 14 9.61 -5.44 -29.99
N ARG A 15 9.31 -4.60 -30.98
CA ARG A 15 10.10 -3.41 -31.30
C ARG A 15 10.11 -2.41 -30.15
N ASN A 16 8.97 -2.17 -29.50
CA ASN A 16 8.86 -1.27 -28.36
C ASN A 16 9.63 -1.76 -27.13
N VAL A 17 9.56 -3.07 -26.85
CA VAL A 17 10.38 -3.71 -25.80
C VAL A 17 11.87 -3.59 -26.10
N ALA A 18 12.28 -3.80 -27.36
CA ALA A 18 13.67 -3.65 -27.76
C ALA A 18 14.17 -2.20 -27.57
N TRP A 19 13.39 -1.19 -27.97
CA TRP A 19 13.75 0.21 -27.73
C TRP A 19 13.85 0.54 -26.25
N ALA A 20 12.91 0.07 -25.42
CA ALA A 20 12.96 0.28 -23.98
C ALA A 20 14.22 -0.35 -23.36
N LEU A 21 14.59 -1.56 -23.77
CA LEU A 21 15.82 -2.23 -23.33
C LEU A 21 17.07 -1.45 -23.74
N VAL A 22 17.18 -1.07 -25.02
CA VAL A 22 18.31 -0.30 -25.55
C VAL A 22 18.47 1.04 -24.84
N GLY A 23 17.36 1.76 -24.62
CA GLY A 23 17.36 3.03 -23.89
C GLY A 23 17.85 2.88 -22.45
N ASN A 24 17.31 1.92 -21.69
CA ASN A 24 17.69 1.71 -20.29
C ASN A 24 19.12 1.19 -20.13
N LEU A 25 19.53 0.22 -20.95
CA LEU A 25 20.89 -0.33 -20.92
C LEU A 25 21.91 0.72 -21.35
N GLY A 26 21.65 1.43 -22.44
CA GLY A 26 22.55 2.48 -22.93
C GLY A 26 22.67 3.64 -21.95
N TYR A 27 21.58 4.06 -21.31
CA TYR A 27 21.63 5.08 -20.27
C TYR A 27 22.39 4.61 -19.03
N SER A 28 22.15 3.39 -18.56
CA SER A 28 22.90 2.81 -17.43
C SER A 28 24.40 2.72 -17.73
N ALA A 29 24.77 2.32 -18.95
CA ALA A 29 26.16 2.28 -19.41
C ALA A 29 26.79 3.69 -19.48
N CYS A 30 26.04 4.70 -19.92
CA CYS A 30 26.52 6.07 -19.92
C CYS A 30 26.67 6.65 -18.50
N GLN A 31 25.74 6.36 -17.58
CA GLN A 31 25.88 6.77 -16.19
C GLN A 31 27.10 6.12 -15.53
N TRP A 32 27.36 4.85 -15.84
CA TRP A 32 28.61 4.19 -15.45
C TRP A 32 29.83 4.87 -16.09
N GLY A 33 29.73 5.27 -17.36
CA GLY A 33 30.75 6.04 -18.06
C GLY A 33 31.07 7.38 -17.38
N VAL A 34 30.07 8.10 -16.88
CA VAL A 34 30.26 9.33 -16.08
C VAL A 34 31.09 9.02 -14.82
N LEU A 35 30.74 7.95 -14.10
CA LEU A 35 31.49 7.54 -12.91
C LEU A 35 32.93 7.12 -13.24
N ALA A 36 33.13 6.40 -14.35
CA ALA A 36 34.44 6.01 -14.84
C ALA A 36 35.28 7.23 -15.28
N CYS A 37 34.67 8.23 -15.92
CA CYS A 37 35.35 9.50 -16.23
C CYS A 37 35.82 10.22 -14.97
N ILE A 38 34.97 10.31 -13.94
CA ILE A 38 35.35 10.92 -12.65
C ILE A 38 36.48 10.11 -11.99
N ALA A 39 36.40 8.79 -12.02
CA ALA A 39 37.43 7.92 -11.44
C ALA A 39 38.78 8.01 -12.16
N LYS A 40 38.80 8.17 -13.49
CA LYS A 40 40.03 8.21 -14.30
C LYS A 40 40.66 9.59 -14.42
N LEU A 41 39.84 10.65 -14.43
CA LEU A 41 40.31 12.04 -14.62
C LEU A 41 40.40 12.82 -13.30
N GLY A 42 39.68 12.39 -12.28
CA GLY A 42 39.73 12.94 -10.93
C GLY A 42 40.35 11.96 -9.94
N THR A 43 39.79 11.90 -8.73
CA THR A 43 40.24 11.02 -7.65
C THR A 43 39.12 10.10 -7.15
N ALA A 44 39.47 9.05 -6.41
CA ALA A 44 38.47 8.23 -5.71
C ALA A 44 37.61 9.04 -4.72
N ALA A 45 38.15 10.12 -4.16
CA ALA A 45 37.38 11.04 -3.31
C ALA A 45 36.31 11.80 -4.13
N ASP A 46 36.61 12.20 -5.36
CA ASP A 46 35.63 12.86 -6.25
C ASP A 46 34.48 11.93 -6.60
N VAL A 47 34.79 10.65 -6.87
CA VAL A 47 33.77 9.59 -7.05
C VAL A 47 32.90 9.48 -5.81
N GLY A 48 33.50 9.50 -4.62
CA GLY A 48 32.80 9.45 -3.34
C GLY A 48 31.91 10.65 -3.08
N LEU A 49 32.39 11.87 -3.35
CA LEU A 49 31.62 13.10 -3.21
C LEU A 49 30.46 13.16 -4.20
N PHE A 50 30.67 12.76 -5.46
CA PHE A 50 29.60 12.64 -6.44
C PHE A 50 28.56 11.59 -6.00
N ALA A 51 29.02 10.44 -5.50
CA ALA A 51 28.16 9.40 -4.96
C ALA A 51 27.36 9.86 -3.74
N LEU A 52 27.96 10.65 -2.85
CA LEU A 52 27.27 11.27 -1.71
C LEU A 52 26.19 12.24 -2.20
N GLY A 53 26.49 13.08 -3.20
CA GLY A 53 25.52 13.95 -3.83
C GLY A 53 24.33 13.18 -4.41
N LEU A 54 24.57 12.07 -5.11
CA LEU A 54 23.51 11.17 -5.58
C LEU A 54 22.75 10.53 -4.41
N ALA A 55 23.45 10.09 -3.37
CA ALA A 55 22.86 9.42 -2.23
C ALA A 55 21.92 10.34 -1.45
N LEU A 56 22.28 11.61 -1.25
CA LEU A 56 21.43 12.57 -0.54
C LEU A 56 20.23 13.02 -1.39
N THR A 57 20.43 13.22 -2.70
CA THR A 57 19.38 13.74 -3.58
C THR A 57 18.36 12.67 -3.98
N ALA A 58 18.78 11.42 -4.21
CA ALA A 58 17.94 10.38 -4.78
C ALA A 58 16.67 10.05 -3.95
N PRO A 59 16.72 9.87 -2.62
CA PRO A 59 15.51 9.57 -1.84
C PRO A 59 14.48 10.69 -1.89
N VAL A 60 14.92 11.96 -1.81
CA VAL A 60 14.05 13.13 -1.84
C VAL A 60 13.39 13.29 -3.21
N ILE A 61 14.17 13.17 -4.30
CA ILE A 61 13.64 13.23 -5.67
C ILE A 61 12.70 12.05 -5.95
N THR A 62 13.05 10.84 -5.52
CA THR A 62 12.20 9.65 -5.72
C THR A 62 10.87 9.77 -4.98
N LEU A 63 10.89 10.29 -3.75
CA LEU A 63 9.68 10.55 -2.97
C LEU A 63 8.80 11.61 -3.64
N THR A 64 9.38 12.74 -4.04
CA THR A 64 8.65 13.86 -4.69
C THR A 64 8.24 13.55 -6.13
N ASN A 65 8.85 12.56 -6.78
CA ASN A 65 8.42 12.03 -8.07
C ASN A 65 7.09 11.27 -8.00
N LEU A 66 6.67 10.82 -6.81
CA LEU A 66 5.38 10.17 -6.50
C LEU A 66 5.00 9.00 -7.44
N ASN A 67 5.98 8.39 -8.13
CA ASN A 67 5.73 7.41 -9.19
C ASN A 67 4.71 7.86 -10.27
N LEU A 68 4.65 9.17 -10.57
CA LEU A 68 3.65 9.73 -11.49
C LEU A 68 3.70 9.10 -12.89
N ARG A 69 4.88 8.70 -13.36
CA ARG A 69 5.04 8.01 -14.65
C ARG A 69 4.23 6.71 -14.73
N LEU A 70 4.27 5.89 -13.67
CA LEU A 70 3.49 4.65 -13.62
C LEU A 70 1.99 4.97 -13.58
N LEU A 71 1.59 5.90 -12.72
CA LEU A 71 0.19 6.29 -12.57
C LEU A 71 -0.39 6.77 -13.91
N GLN A 72 0.34 7.66 -14.59
CA GLN A 72 -0.01 8.21 -15.90
C GLN A 72 -0.08 7.13 -16.99
N ALA A 73 0.86 6.18 -17.00
CA ALA A 73 0.85 5.08 -17.96
C ALA A 73 -0.34 4.13 -17.77
N THR A 74 -0.86 4.03 -16.54
CA THR A 74 -2.00 3.16 -16.20
C THR A 74 -3.36 3.87 -16.20
N ASP A 75 -3.39 5.20 -16.32
CA ASP A 75 -4.62 5.99 -16.38
C ASP A 75 -5.26 5.88 -17.77
N ALA A 76 -5.90 4.74 -18.02
CA ALA A 76 -6.63 4.48 -19.24
C ALA A 76 -7.98 5.22 -19.31
N ARG A 77 -8.46 5.76 -18.19
CA ARG A 77 -9.76 6.45 -18.06
C ARG A 77 -9.66 7.96 -18.20
N GLU A 78 -8.44 8.51 -18.16
CA GLU A 78 -8.16 9.94 -18.15
C GLU A 78 -8.81 10.64 -16.96
N ASP A 79 -8.71 10.01 -15.79
CA ASP A 79 -9.26 10.55 -14.55
C ASP A 79 -8.63 11.93 -14.22
N TYR A 80 -7.40 12.20 -14.69
CA TYR A 80 -6.74 13.50 -14.59
C TYR A 80 -6.11 13.96 -15.92
N PRO A 81 -6.25 15.25 -16.30
CA PRO A 81 -5.58 15.78 -17.49
C PRO A 81 -4.07 15.96 -17.27
N PHE A 82 -3.30 15.92 -18.36
CA PHE A 82 -1.83 16.05 -18.31
C PHE A 82 -1.35 17.34 -17.60
N SER A 83 -2.10 18.44 -17.71
CA SER A 83 -1.79 19.71 -17.03
C SER A 83 -1.72 19.58 -15.50
N VAL A 84 -2.55 18.72 -14.90
CA VAL A 84 -2.54 18.43 -13.46
C VAL A 84 -1.29 17.61 -13.10
N TYR A 85 -0.97 16.57 -13.87
CA TYR A 85 0.28 15.81 -13.70
C TYR A 85 1.52 16.69 -13.81
N PHE A 86 1.55 17.58 -14.81
CA PHE A 86 2.64 18.54 -15.02
C PHE A 86 2.82 19.49 -13.83
N SER A 87 1.72 19.96 -13.27
CA SER A 87 1.73 20.88 -12.13
C SER A 87 2.17 20.19 -10.84
N VAL A 88 1.62 18.99 -10.54
CA VAL A 88 2.07 18.19 -9.39
C VAL A 88 3.56 17.87 -9.52
N LYS A 89 4.03 17.55 -10.72
CA LYS A 89 5.45 17.27 -10.97
C LYS A 89 6.33 18.50 -10.72
N LEU A 90 5.96 19.65 -11.28
CA LEU A 90 6.74 20.89 -11.14
C LEU A 90 6.80 21.34 -9.67
N LEU A 91 5.66 21.32 -8.98
CA LEU A 91 5.58 21.63 -7.54
C LEU A 91 6.39 20.63 -6.71
N GLY A 92 6.25 19.32 -6.97
CA GLY A 92 7.00 18.28 -6.29
C GLY A 92 8.50 18.42 -6.50
N THR A 93 8.95 18.72 -7.72
CA THR A 93 10.37 18.96 -8.03
C THR A 93 10.90 20.22 -7.34
N ALA A 94 10.14 21.32 -7.33
CA ALA A 94 10.52 22.55 -6.61
C ALA A 94 10.62 22.33 -5.10
N LEU A 95 9.64 21.64 -4.50
CA LEU A 95 9.66 21.23 -3.09
C LEU A 95 10.86 20.30 -2.81
N GLY A 96 11.15 19.37 -3.71
CA GLY A 96 12.30 18.46 -3.61
C GLY A 96 13.63 19.21 -3.60
N LEU A 97 13.82 20.19 -4.50
CA LEU A 97 15.01 21.04 -4.51
C LEU A 97 15.16 21.84 -3.21
N GLY A 98 14.07 22.45 -2.73
CA GLY A 98 14.07 23.18 -1.46
C GLY A 98 14.39 22.27 -0.26
N ALA A 99 13.80 21.08 -0.22
CA ALA A 99 14.06 20.09 0.82
C ALA A 99 15.51 19.59 0.80
N ILE A 100 16.09 19.35 -0.38
CA ILE A 100 17.50 18.97 -0.51
C ILE A 100 18.41 20.09 -0.01
N ALA A 101 18.15 21.34 -0.39
CA ALA A 101 18.94 22.48 0.06
C ALA A 101 18.86 22.65 1.59
N ALA A 102 17.66 22.60 2.15
CA ALA A 102 17.45 22.68 3.60
C ALA A 102 18.12 21.52 4.35
N MET A 103 17.99 20.30 3.83
CA MET A 103 18.64 19.11 4.40
C MET A 103 20.16 19.22 4.35
N ALA A 104 20.74 19.61 3.20
CA ALA A 104 22.19 19.73 3.05
C ALA A 104 22.78 20.78 3.99
N LEU A 105 22.11 21.92 4.13
CA LEU A 105 22.49 22.97 5.08
C LEU A 105 22.32 22.52 6.54
N GLY A 106 21.22 21.82 6.86
CA GLY A 106 20.94 21.30 8.20
C GLY A 106 21.92 20.21 8.65
N LEU A 107 22.46 19.43 7.72
CA LEU A 107 23.54 18.46 7.97
C LEU A 107 24.93 19.11 8.06
N GLY A 108 25.03 20.44 7.89
CA GLY A 108 26.27 21.18 8.05
C GLY A 108 27.19 21.18 6.81
N TYR A 109 26.74 20.68 5.67
CA TYR A 109 27.54 20.73 4.44
C TYR A 109 27.73 22.18 3.97
N ARG A 110 28.98 22.55 3.65
CA ARG A 110 29.37 23.90 3.21
C ARG A 110 30.30 23.87 2.00
N GLY A 111 30.49 25.03 1.37
CA GLY A 111 31.47 25.24 0.30
C GLY A 111 31.25 24.37 -0.93
N ALA A 112 32.31 23.68 -1.38
CA ALA A 112 32.30 22.86 -2.58
C ALA A 112 31.34 21.66 -2.49
N THR A 113 31.25 20.99 -1.34
CA THR A 113 30.36 19.84 -1.13
C THR A 113 28.89 20.24 -1.23
N LEU A 114 28.51 21.36 -0.61
CA LEU A 114 27.15 21.90 -0.75
C LEU A 114 26.85 22.25 -2.21
N SER A 115 27.78 22.92 -2.89
CA SER A 115 27.63 23.31 -4.30
C SER A 115 27.46 22.08 -5.20
N LEU A 116 28.18 21.00 -4.92
CA LEU A 116 28.05 19.72 -5.63
C LEU A 116 26.69 19.08 -5.40
N ILE A 117 26.22 18.99 -4.14
CA ILE A 117 24.89 18.44 -3.82
C ILE A 117 23.80 19.20 -4.55
N LEU A 118 23.86 20.54 -4.54
CA LEU A 118 22.90 21.40 -5.25
C LEU A 118 23.00 21.22 -6.77
N ALA A 119 24.20 21.10 -7.34
CA ALA A 119 24.38 20.83 -8.76
C ALA A 119 23.77 19.48 -9.18
N VAL A 120 23.96 18.42 -8.38
CA VAL A 120 23.32 17.12 -8.58
C VAL A 120 21.79 17.25 -8.48
N ALA A 121 21.29 18.02 -7.50
CA ALA A 121 19.86 18.24 -7.32
C ALA A 121 19.23 18.92 -8.53
N VAL A 122 19.89 19.96 -9.08
CA VAL A 122 19.46 20.65 -10.29
C VAL A 122 19.47 19.70 -11.49
N ALA A 123 20.52 18.88 -11.68
CA ALA A 123 20.52 17.87 -12.73
C ALA A 123 19.30 16.93 -12.57
N LYS A 124 19.09 16.38 -11.37
CA LYS A 124 17.97 15.48 -11.07
C LYS A 124 16.60 16.13 -11.28
N SER A 125 16.47 17.44 -11.13
CA SER A 125 15.23 18.16 -11.41
C SER A 125 14.84 18.10 -12.90
N PHE A 126 15.81 18.25 -13.81
CA PHE A 126 15.56 18.13 -15.25
C PHE A 126 15.21 16.68 -15.64
N GLU A 127 15.91 15.71 -15.06
CA GLU A 127 15.61 14.29 -15.26
C GLU A 127 14.19 13.96 -14.78
N ALA A 128 13.79 14.47 -13.62
CA ALA A 128 12.46 14.30 -13.08
C ALA A 128 11.40 14.83 -14.06
N VAL A 129 11.52 16.07 -14.55
CA VAL A 129 10.55 16.63 -15.50
C VAL A 129 10.47 15.79 -16.79
N SER A 130 11.61 15.33 -17.30
CA SER A 130 11.61 14.42 -18.47
C SER A 130 10.96 13.08 -18.21
N GLU A 131 11.05 12.51 -17.01
CA GLU A 131 10.33 11.26 -16.69
C GLU A 131 8.82 11.41 -16.84
N LEU A 132 8.26 12.59 -16.55
CA LEU A 132 6.85 12.86 -16.78
C LEU A 132 6.53 12.85 -18.28
N VAL A 133 7.39 13.45 -19.11
CA VAL A 133 7.26 13.37 -20.58
C VAL A 133 7.36 11.91 -21.04
N PHE A 134 8.24 11.11 -20.44
CA PHE A 134 8.35 9.69 -20.76
C PHE A 134 7.09 8.92 -20.41
N GLY A 135 6.35 9.30 -19.35
CA GLY A 135 5.03 8.72 -19.05
C GLY A 135 4.01 8.99 -20.15
N LEU A 136 3.99 10.21 -20.70
CA LEU A 136 3.13 10.57 -21.83
C LEU A 136 3.50 9.78 -23.10
N LEU A 137 4.78 9.74 -23.44
CA LEU A 137 5.28 8.97 -24.59
C LEU A 137 5.03 7.46 -24.40
N GLN A 138 5.05 6.99 -23.16
CA GLN A 138 4.78 5.59 -22.84
C GLN A 138 3.32 5.21 -23.02
N ARG A 139 2.41 6.12 -22.67
CA ARG A 139 0.99 5.97 -22.96
C ARG A 139 0.70 5.99 -24.47
N ALA A 140 1.47 6.76 -25.23
CA ALA A 140 1.41 6.80 -26.71
C ALA A 140 2.19 5.64 -27.39
N GLU A 141 2.73 4.69 -26.63
CA GLU A 141 3.56 3.58 -27.11
C GLU A 141 4.80 3.97 -27.93
N ASP A 142 5.28 5.21 -27.84
CA ASP A 142 6.48 5.71 -28.53
C ASP A 142 7.74 5.48 -27.69
N MET A 143 8.11 4.21 -27.53
CA MET A 143 9.32 3.79 -26.81
C MET A 143 10.61 4.28 -27.47
N ARG A 144 10.58 4.48 -28.81
CA ARG A 144 11.75 4.92 -29.56
C ARG A 144 12.20 6.30 -29.11
N ARG A 145 11.27 7.26 -28.96
CA ARG A 145 11.64 8.61 -28.52
C ARG A 145 12.21 8.63 -27.10
N ILE A 146 11.63 7.83 -26.19
CA ILE A 146 12.16 7.67 -24.83
C ILE A 146 13.60 7.15 -24.89
N ALA A 147 13.85 6.10 -25.66
CA ALA A 147 15.17 5.51 -25.80
C ALA A 147 16.21 6.50 -26.36
N VAL A 148 15.85 7.27 -27.39
CA VAL A 148 16.72 8.30 -27.98
C VAL A 148 17.04 9.40 -26.97
N SER A 149 16.06 9.88 -26.20
CA SER A 149 16.29 10.88 -25.15
C SER A 149 17.23 10.37 -24.06
N MET A 150 17.01 9.14 -23.58
CA MET A 150 17.85 8.48 -22.59
C MET A 150 19.30 8.32 -23.08
N LEU A 151 19.50 7.88 -24.32
CA LEU A 151 20.82 7.77 -24.94
C LEU A 151 21.47 9.14 -25.10
N ALA A 152 20.74 10.14 -25.62
CA ALA A 152 21.27 11.49 -25.80
C ALA A 152 21.74 12.09 -24.48
N LYS A 153 20.93 12.00 -23.41
CA LYS A 153 21.35 12.45 -22.07
C LYS A 153 22.59 11.73 -21.59
N GLY A 154 22.60 10.40 -21.71
CA GLY A 154 23.73 9.58 -21.31
C GLY A 154 25.02 10.00 -22.01
N THR A 155 25.03 9.94 -23.35
CA THR A 155 26.23 10.20 -24.16
C THR A 155 26.74 11.62 -23.99
N VAL A 156 25.85 12.62 -24.03
CA VAL A 156 26.24 14.02 -23.86
C VAL A 156 26.78 14.26 -22.44
N SER A 157 26.27 13.56 -21.42
CA SER A 157 26.80 13.69 -20.05
C SER A 157 28.22 13.16 -19.92
N VAL A 158 28.52 12.00 -20.51
CA VAL A 158 29.88 11.43 -20.48
C VAL A 158 30.87 12.40 -21.12
N LEU A 159 30.51 12.95 -22.29
CA LEU A 159 31.34 13.92 -23.01
C LEU A 159 31.51 15.22 -22.20
N ALA A 160 30.42 15.80 -21.70
CA ALA A 160 30.44 17.05 -20.98
C ALA A 160 31.23 16.95 -19.66
N VAL A 161 30.98 15.90 -18.86
CA VAL A 161 31.71 15.65 -17.61
C VAL A 161 33.19 15.41 -17.92
N GLY A 162 33.51 14.55 -18.88
CA GLY A 162 34.89 14.23 -19.24
C GLY A 162 35.68 15.46 -19.71
N VAL A 163 35.11 16.27 -20.61
CA VAL A 163 35.75 17.48 -21.14
C VAL A 163 35.93 18.54 -20.05
N VAL A 164 34.88 18.86 -19.30
CA VAL A 164 34.94 19.91 -18.27
C VAL A 164 35.86 19.51 -17.13
N LEU A 165 35.83 18.26 -16.71
CA LEU A 165 36.72 17.77 -15.65
C LEU A 165 38.19 17.80 -16.11
N LYS A 166 38.48 17.39 -17.35
CA LYS A 166 39.84 17.46 -17.92
C LYS A 166 40.38 18.89 -18.02
N LEU A 167 39.53 19.86 -18.36
CA LEU A 167 39.95 21.26 -18.56
C LEU A 167 40.02 22.05 -17.26
N THR A 168 39.13 21.80 -16.31
CA THR A 168 38.98 22.64 -15.10
C THR A 168 39.44 21.98 -13.81
N GLY A 169 39.51 20.65 -13.77
CA GLY A 169 39.72 19.88 -12.54
C GLY A 169 38.57 19.99 -11.52
N SER A 170 37.47 20.69 -11.83
CA SER A 170 36.38 20.96 -10.89
C SER A 170 35.20 20.03 -11.09
N LEU A 171 34.95 19.18 -10.09
CA LEU A 171 33.80 18.27 -10.07
C LEU A 171 32.45 19.01 -10.06
N VAL A 172 32.39 20.19 -9.42
CA VAL A 172 31.18 21.01 -9.38
C VAL A 172 30.83 21.52 -10.78
N LEU A 173 31.82 22.07 -11.51
CA LEU A 173 31.60 22.56 -12.88
C LEU A 173 31.23 21.41 -13.83
N ALA A 174 31.86 20.24 -13.69
CA ALA A 174 31.52 19.06 -14.48
C ALA A 174 30.08 18.60 -14.23
N THR A 175 29.62 18.63 -12.98
CA THR A 175 28.23 18.28 -12.61
C THR A 175 27.22 19.32 -13.10
N LEU A 176 27.56 20.61 -13.05
CA LEU A 176 26.73 21.67 -13.64
C LEU A 176 26.64 21.54 -15.16
N ALA A 177 27.73 21.17 -15.84
CA ALA A 177 27.70 20.90 -17.27
C ALA A 177 26.74 19.75 -17.60
N MET A 178 26.74 18.66 -16.81
CA MET A 178 25.76 17.58 -16.93
C MET A 178 24.32 18.09 -16.75
N ALA A 179 24.07 18.96 -15.77
CA ALA A 179 22.75 19.56 -15.55
C ALA A 179 22.30 20.40 -16.77
N VAL A 180 23.19 21.22 -17.33
CA VAL A 180 22.92 22.01 -18.55
C VAL A 180 22.61 21.10 -19.73
N CYS A 181 23.35 20.01 -19.91
CA CYS A 181 23.07 19.04 -20.97
C CYS A 181 21.69 18.38 -20.81
N TRP A 182 21.32 18.00 -19.59
CA TRP A 182 19.99 17.41 -19.33
C TRP A 182 18.87 18.42 -19.54
N GLY A 183 19.05 19.67 -19.10
CA GLY A 183 18.13 20.77 -19.37
C GLY A 183 17.99 21.08 -20.86
N SER A 184 19.09 21.01 -21.61
CA SER A 184 19.10 21.21 -23.07
C SER A 184 18.34 20.10 -23.80
N VAL A 185 18.56 18.83 -23.44
CA VAL A 185 17.79 17.71 -24.02
C VAL A 185 16.31 17.82 -23.65
N LEU A 186 15.99 18.22 -22.41
CA LEU A 186 14.61 18.46 -21.99
C LEU A 186 13.95 19.55 -22.86
N ALA A 187 14.62 20.69 -23.06
CA ALA A 187 14.09 21.83 -23.79
C ALA A 187 13.97 21.58 -25.31
N VAL A 188 14.98 20.97 -25.93
CA VAL A 188 15.06 20.82 -27.39
C VAL A 188 14.37 19.55 -27.89
N TYR A 189 14.30 18.49 -27.07
CA TYR A 189 13.81 17.19 -27.52
C TYR A 189 12.56 16.72 -26.76
N ASP A 190 12.60 16.68 -25.43
CA ASP A 190 11.51 16.10 -24.63
C ASP A 190 10.25 17.00 -24.64
N LEU A 191 10.37 18.29 -24.33
CA LEU A 191 9.23 19.21 -24.28
C LEU A 191 8.53 19.34 -25.65
N PRO A 192 9.23 19.51 -26.79
CA PRO A 192 8.58 19.50 -28.10
C PRO A 192 7.88 18.19 -28.42
N ALA A 193 8.41 17.05 -27.92
CA ALA A 193 7.74 15.77 -28.07
C ALA A 193 6.43 15.70 -27.28
N ALA A 194 6.37 16.31 -26.09
CA ALA A 194 5.15 16.43 -25.31
C ALA A 194 4.14 17.40 -25.95
N VAL A 195 4.57 18.56 -26.46
CA VAL A 195 3.69 19.55 -27.12
C VAL A 195 2.96 18.95 -28.33
N ARG A 196 3.60 18.03 -29.06
CA ARG A 196 2.97 17.31 -30.19
C ARG A 196 1.80 16.41 -29.78
N LEU A 197 1.74 15.99 -28.51
CA LEU A 197 0.72 15.08 -28.00
C LEU A 197 -0.33 15.81 -27.15
N THR A 198 0.04 16.89 -26.47
CA THR A 198 -0.85 17.61 -25.57
C THR A 198 -0.39 19.05 -25.34
N THR A 199 -1.30 19.93 -24.93
CA THR A 199 -0.97 21.29 -24.54
C THR A 199 -0.28 21.31 -23.18
N ILE A 200 0.96 21.80 -23.14
CA ILE A 200 1.70 21.97 -21.89
C ILE A 200 1.30 23.31 -21.26
N ARG A 201 0.35 23.26 -20.33
CA ARG A 201 0.01 24.39 -19.46
C ARG A 201 -0.18 23.90 -18.03
N PRO A 202 0.39 24.57 -17.02
CA PRO A 202 0.13 24.22 -15.64
C PRO A 202 -1.34 24.49 -15.30
N SER A 203 -1.96 23.59 -14.55
CA SER A 203 -3.27 23.74 -13.95
C SER A 203 -3.12 24.11 -12.49
N LEU A 204 -3.84 25.15 -12.06
CA LEU A 204 -3.88 25.61 -10.67
C LEU A 204 -5.10 25.06 -9.92
N ALA A 205 -5.76 24.03 -10.44
CA ALA A 205 -6.92 23.40 -9.82
C ALA A 205 -6.52 22.61 -8.55
N LEU A 206 -6.42 23.31 -7.41
CA LEU A 206 -5.94 22.78 -6.13
C LEU A 206 -6.66 21.49 -5.70
N GLY A 207 -7.95 21.35 -5.98
CA GLY A 207 -8.71 20.12 -5.69
C GLY A 207 -8.18 18.90 -6.46
N SER A 208 -7.96 19.05 -7.77
CA SER A 208 -7.41 17.98 -8.63
C SER A 208 -5.93 17.69 -8.31
N LEU A 209 -5.15 18.73 -7.99
CA LEU A 209 -3.76 18.57 -7.56
C LEU A 209 -3.68 17.75 -6.26
N GLY A 210 -4.46 18.13 -5.25
CA GLY A 210 -4.52 17.41 -3.98
C GLY A 210 -5.01 15.96 -4.14
N GLY A 211 -6.04 15.75 -4.98
CA GLY A 211 -6.55 14.41 -5.30
C GLY A 211 -5.48 13.50 -5.93
N LEU A 212 -4.79 14.00 -6.96
CA LEU A 212 -3.72 13.26 -7.64
C LEU A 212 -2.54 12.98 -6.70
N THR A 213 -2.06 14.00 -5.98
CA THR A 213 -0.96 13.84 -5.01
C THR A 213 -1.31 12.81 -3.96
N TRP A 214 -2.54 12.78 -3.46
CA TRP A 214 -2.97 11.82 -2.44
C TRP A 214 -2.98 10.36 -2.93
N VAL A 215 -3.40 10.13 -4.18
CA VAL A 215 -3.34 8.81 -4.80
C VAL A 215 -1.89 8.36 -5.03
N ALA A 216 -1.03 9.30 -5.40
CA ALA A 216 0.36 9.04 -5.74
C ALA A 216 1.28 8.93 -4.50
N LEU A 217 0.92 9.56 -3.37
CA LEU A 217 1.73 9.66 -2.16
C LEU A 217 2.16 8.30 -1.59
N PRO A 218 1.29 7.28 -1.43
CA PRO A 218 1.71 5.97 -0.94
C PRO A 218 2.76 5.30 -1.84
N LEU A 219 2.62 5.44 -3.16
CA LEU A 219 3.58 4.90 -4.13
C LEU A 219 4.91 5.65 -4.06
N GLY A 220 4.86 6.97 -3.90
CA GLY A 220 6.05 7.81 -3.65
C GLY A 220 6.77 7.41 -2.37
N CYS A 221 6.05 7.19 -1.28
CA CYS A 221 6.62 6.77 0.00
C CYS A 221 7.35 5.42 -0.11
N VAL A 222 6.73 4.41 -0.74
CA VAL A 222 7.37 3.09 -0.92
C VAL A 222 8.65 3.21 -1.76
N ALA A 223 8.62 3.97 -2.85
CA ALA A 223 9.81 4.17 -3.69
C ALA A 223 10.90 5.01 -2.98
N GLY A 224 10.50 6.04 -2.23
CA GLY A 224 11.40 6.84 -1.41
C GLY A 224 12.09 5.99 -0.33
N LEU A 225 11.35 5.12 0.36
CA LEU A 225 11.91 4.17 1.33
C LEU A 225 12.87 3.17 0.69
N GLY A 226 12.55 2.67 -0.51
CA GLY A 226 13.44 1.81 -1.28
C GLY A 226 14.75 2.53 -1.66
N SER A 227 14.64 3.77 -2.16
CA SER A 227 15.80 4.60 -2.50
C SER A 227 16.63 4.93 -1.26
N LEU A 228 16.00 5.20 -0.11
CA LEU A 228 16.70 5.44 1.14
C LEU A 228 17.47 4.20 1.58
N THR A 229 16.81 3.02 1.57
CA THR A 229 17.43 1.74 1.92
C THR A 229 18.67 1.45 1.09
N PHE A 230 18.63 1.72 -0.23
CA PHE A 230 19.77 1.54 -1.12
C PHE A 230 20.96 2.48 -0.80
N ASN A 231 20.70 3.62 -0.17
CA ASN A 231 21.72 4.64 0.13
C ASN A 231 22.22 4.61 1.58
N VAL A 232 21.53 3.94 2.51
CA VAL A 232 21.95 3.80 3.91
C VAL A 232 23.40 3.32 4.08
N PRO A 233 23.88 2.28 3.36
CA PRO A 233 25.28 1.86 3.48
C PRO A 233 26.26 2.95 3.06
N ARG A 234 25.90 3.81 2.10
CA ARG A 234 26.73 4.94 1.65
C ARG A 234 26.88 5.99 2.74
N TYR A 235 25.81 6.31 3.46
CA TYR A 235 25.87 7.24 4.59
C TYR A 235 26.72 6.67 5.74
N ALA A 236 26.59 5.38 6.02
CA ALA A 236 27.40 4.74 7.06
C ALA A 236 28.91 4.75 6.73
N ILE A 237 29.27 4.54 5.46
CA ILE A 237 30.67 4.62 4.99
C ILE A 237 31.21 6.05 5.11
N GLU A 238 30.43 7.06 4.68
CA GLU A 238 30.84 8.47 4.78
C GLU A 238 31.03 8.91 6.24
N ALA A 239 30.14 8.50 7.14
CA ALA A 239 30.20 8.88 8.55
C ALA A 239 31.30 8.14 9.34
N SER A 240 31.67 6.92 8.94
CA SER A 240 32.55 6.04 9.75
C SER A 240 33.95 5.82 9.18
N ILE A 241 34.16 6.04 7.88
CA ILE A 241 35.42 5.74 7.19
C ILE A 241 35.97 7.02 6.56
N ASP A 242 35.72 7.24 5.27
CA ASP A 242 36.12 8.44 4.55
C ASP A 242 35.41 8.50 3.17
N PRO A 243 35.47 9.66 2.47
CA PRO A 243 34.92 9.79 1.12
C PRO A 243 35.59 8.90 0.05
N ARG A 244 36.86 8.51 0.19
CA ARG A 244 37.55 7.67 -0.80
C ARG A 244 36.99 6.25 -0.80
N ALA A 245 36.78 5.68 0.38
CA ALA A 245 36.13 4.39 0.61
C ALA A 245 34.70 4.39 0.06
N LEU A 246 33.95 5.50 0.22
CA LEU A 246 32.64 5.67 -0.40
C LEU A 246 32.72 5.64 -1.94
N GLY A 247 33.74 6.27 -2.51
CA GLY A 247 34.03 6.23 -3.94
C GLY A 247 34.27 4.81 -4.44
N HIS A 248 35.14 4.06 -3.76
CA HIS A 248 35.41 2.65 -4.06
C HIS A 248 34.12 1.82 -4.00
N PHE A 249 33.38 1.87 -2.89
CA PHE A 249 32.14 1.12 -2.73
C PHE A 249 31.10 1.45 -3.80
N THR A 250 30.93 2.73 -4.13
CA THR A 250 29.96 3.17 -5.14
C THR A 250 30.34 2.68 -6.53
N ALA A 251 31.61 2.76 -6.91
CA ALA A 251 32.10 2.22 -8.18
C ALA A 251 31.83 0.71 -8.30
N LEU A 252 32.08 -0.06 -7.25
CA LEU A 252 31.79 -1.50 -7.23
C LEU A 252 30.28 -1.77 -7.36
N ALA A 253 29.46 -1.07 -6.58
CA ALA A 253 28.01 -1.26 -6.58
C ALA A 253 27.37 -0.85 -7.92
N TYR A 254 27.92 0.15 -8.62
CA TYR A 254 27.37 0.65 -9.87
C TYR A 254 27.39 -0.37 -11.01
N LEU A 255 28.37 -1.29 -11.00
CA LEU A 255 28.48 -2.37 -11.99
C LEU A 255 27.21 -3.25 -12.04
N PHE A 256 26.50 -3.36 -10.91
CA PHE A 256 25.29 -4.17 -10.80
C PHE A 256 24.01 -3.43 -11.22
N VAL A 257 24.04 -2.10 -11.36
CA VAL A 257 22.87 -1.31 -11.79
C VAL A 257 22.44 -1.69 -13.20
N ALA A 258 23.40 -1.84 -14.12
CA ALA A 258 23.13 -2.31 -15.48
C ALA A 258 22.61 -3.76 -15.49
N GLY A 259 23.15 -4.61 -14.60
CA GLY A 259 22.72 -6.01 -14.44
C GLY A 259 21.25 -6.17 -14.03
N ASN A 260 20.64 -5.15 -13.44
CA ASN A 260 19.23 -5.18 -13.04
C ASN A 260 18.26 -4.93 -14.22
N GLN A 261 18.72 -4.33 -15.33
CA GLN A 261 17.85 -3.95 -16.45
C GLN A 261 17.15 -5.13 -17.14
N PRO A 262 17.83 -6.26 -17.43
CA PRO A 262 17.17 -7.46 -17.96
C PRO A 262 16.05 -7.96 -17.05
N LEU A 263 16.24 -7.87 -15.73
CA LEU A 263 15.26 -8.33 -14.75
C LEU A 263 14.03 -7.42 -14.69
N LEU A 264 14.21 -6.11 -14.78
CA LEU A 264 13.11 -5.15 -14.89
C LEU A 264 12.29 -5.38 -16.15
N ALA A 265 12.95 -5.61 -17.29
CA ALA A 265 12.28 -5.93 -18.55
C ALA A 265 11.51 -7.27 -18.47
N LEU A 266 12.12 -8.30 -17.86
CA LEU A 266 11.45 -9.57 -17.59
C LEU A 266 10.21 -9.37 -16.70
N GLY A 267 10.35 -8.58 -15.63
CA GLY A 267 9.27 -8.25 -14.71
C GLY A 267 8.09 -7.55 -15.41
N ALA A 268 8.37 -6.56 -16.25
CA ALA A 268 7.35 -5.86 -17.03
C ALA A 268 6.61 -6.78 -18.00
N ALA A 269 7.32 -7.69 -18.68
CA ALA A 269 6.74 -8.64 -19.62
C ALA A 269 5.91 -9.74 -18.93
N VAL A 270 6.35 -10.19 -17.76
CA VAL A 270 5.75 -11.33 -17.05
C VAL A 270 4.63 -10.92 -16.09
N SER A 271 4.67 -9.73 -15.51
CA SER A 271 3.69 -9.28 -14.50
C SER A 271 2.21 -9.38 -14.94
N PRO A 272 1.80 -8.95 -16.15
CA PRO A 272 0.42 -9.10 -16.60
C PRO A 272 -0.02 -10.57 -16.72
N ARG A 273 0.91 -11.45 -17.15
CA ARG A 273 0.65 -12.89 -17.27
C ARG A 273 0.54 -13.56 -15.91
N LEU A 274 1.39 -13.19 -14.96
CA LEU A 274 1.29 -13.64 -13.57
C LEU A 274 -0.05 -13.25 -12.96
N ALA A 275 -0.52 -12.02 -13.17
CA ALA A 275 -1.81 -11.57 -12.64
C ALA A 275 -2.99 -12.38 -13.24
N ARG A 276 -2.95 -12.65 -14.55
CA ARG A 276 -3.97 -13.48 -15.23
C ARG A 276 -3.93 -14.93 -14.76
N HIS A 277 -2.76 -15.57 -14.74
CA HIS A 277 -2.60 -16.94 -14.27
C HIS A 277 -2.93 -17.09 -12.80
N PHE A 278 -2.63 -16.08 -11.98
CA PHE A 278 -3.10 -16.07 -10.61
C PHE A 278 -4.61 -16.20 -10.62
N ALA A 279 -5.39 -15.43 -11.39
CA ALA A 279 -6.85 -15.55 -11.42
C ALA A 279 -7.38 -16.88 -12.00
N THR A 280 -6.75 -17.47 -13.03
CA THR A 280 -7.33 -18.59 -13.80
C THR A 280 -6.72 -19.96 -13.53
N ASP A 281 -5.40 -20.05 -13.32
CA ASP A 281 -4.67 -21.33 -13.25
C ASP A 281 -3.48 -21.27 -12.24
N PRO A 282 -3.68 -21.82 -11.02
CA PRO A 282 -2.63 -21.84 -9.99
C PRO A 282 -1.37 -22.60 -10.39
N ARG A 283 -1.47 -23.63 -11.24
CA ARG A 283 -0.30 -24.40 -11.67
C ARG A 283 0.52 -23.60 -12.66
N ALA A 284 -0.13 -22.94 -13.62
CA ALA A 284 0.56 -22.02 -14.53
C ALA A 284 1.20 -20.85 -13.79
N PHE A 285 0.53 -20.29 -12.77
CA PHE A 285 1.10 -19.24 -11.92
C PHE A 285 2.38 -19.70 -11.20
N ARG A 286 2.33 -20.87 -10.54
CA ARG A 286 3.49 -21.44 -9.84
C ARG A 286 4.64 -21.76 -10.80
N ARG A 287 4.33 -22.34 -11.96
CA ARG A 287 5.32 -22.67 -12.99
C ARG A 287 6.00 -21.41 -13.54
N LEU A 288 5.22 -20.39 -13.87
CA LEU A 288 5.76 -19.13 -14.39
C LEU A 288 6.59 -18.40 -13.34
N THR A 289 6.13 -18.39 -12.08
CA THR A 289 6.90 -17.82 -10.96
C THR A 289 8.23 -18.56 -10.81
N LEU A 290 8.22 -19.90 -10.77
CA LEU A 290 9.43 -20.72 -10.67
C LEU A 290 10.37 -20.46 -11.85
N GLN A 291 9.86 -20.39 -13.08
CA GLN A 291 10.67 -20.08 -14.27
C GLN A 291 11.35 -18.72 -14.14
N THR A 292 10.64 -17.67 -13.72
CA THR A 292 11.25 -16.35 -13.52
C THR A 292 12.25 -16.33 -12.37
N THR A 293 11.99 -17.06 -11.29
CA THR A 293 12.94 -17.18 -10.17
C THR A 293 14.21 -17.93 -10.59
N LEU A 294 14.09 -18.98 -11.40
CA LEU A 294 15.25 -19.71 -11.94
C LEU A 294 16.07 -18.85 -12.90
N ILE A 295 15.43 -18.07 -13.78
CA ILE A 295 16.13 -17.12 -14.66
C ILE A 295 16.86 -16.06 -13.82
N ALA A 296 16.19 -15.48 -12.83
CA ALA A 296 16.80 -14.50 -11.92
C ALA A 296 17.98 -15.09 -11.12
N GLY A 297 17.85 -16.32 -10.64
CA GLY A 297 18.93 -17.05 -9.96
C GLY A 297 20.11 -17.35 -10.89
N GLY A 298 19.84 -17.76 -12.13
CA GLY A 298 20.86 -17.98 -13.15
C GLY A 298 21.65 -16.70 -13.45
N LEU A 299 20.96 -15.56 -13.64
CA LEU A 299 21.60 -14.26 -13.82
C LEU A 299 22.45 -13.87 -12.61
N GLY A 300 21.97 -14.13 -11.39
CA GLY A 300 22.72 -13.90 -10.16
C GLY A 300 23.98 -14.75 -10.07
N LEU A 301 23.90 -16.05 -10.39
CA LEU A 301 25.05 -16.96 -10.41
C LEU A 301 26.09 -16.53 -11.45
N VAL A 302 25.65 -16.10 -12.63
CA VAL A 302 26.54 -15.55 -13.66
C VAL A 302 27.24 -14.28 -13.15
N ALA A 303 26.52 -13.36 -12.50
CA ALA A 303 27.12 -12.16 -11.93
C ALA A 303 28.18 -12.49 -10.86
N VAL A 304 27.91 -13.47 -10.00
CA VAL A 304 28.87 -13.96 -9.00
C VAL A 304 30.08 -14.61 -9.66
N ALA A 305 29.87 -15.49 -10.64
CA ALA A 305 30.95 -16.18 -11.36
C ALA A 305 31.86 -15.18 -12.08
N ILE A 306 31.29 -14.21 -12.81
CA ILE A 306 32.07 -13.15 -13.49
C ILE A 306 32.86 -12.33 -12.46
N SER A 307 32.25 -11.97 -11.34
CA SER A 307 32.91 -11.19 -10.29
C SER A 307 34.05 -11.97 -9.61
N ALA A 308 33.88 -13.27 -9.41
CA ALA A 308 34.89 -14.13 -8.78
C ALA A 308 36.07 -14.45 -9.71
N LEU A 309 35.78 -14.76 -10.98
CA LEU A 309 36.81 -15.18 -11.95
C LEU A 309 37.52 -13.98 -12.59
N CYS A 310 36.77 -12.92 -12.90
CA CYS A 310 37.27 -11.78 -13.67
C CYS A 310 37.28 -10.47 -12.87
N GLY A 311 36.93 -10.48 -11.58
CA GLY A 311 36.76 -9.26 -10.77
C GLY A 311 37.98 -8.35 -10.77
N ARG A 312 39.19 -8.88 -10.54
CA ARG A 312 40.42 -8.07 -10.54
C ARG A 312 40.66 -7.40 -11.90
N ALA A 313 40.56 -8.16 -12.99
CA ALA A 313 40.74 -7.65 -14.34
C ALA A 313 39.67 -6.60 -14.71
N LEU A 314 38.41 -6.87 -14.35
CA LEU A 314 37.28 -5.96 -14.57
C LEU A 314 37.53 -4.62 -13.88
N LEU A 315 37.94 -4.64 -12.61
CA LEU A 315 38.18 -3.44 -11.82
C LEU A 315 39.37 -2.61 -12.34
N THR A 316 40.46 -3.27 -12.75
CA THR A 316 41.62 -2.60 -13.32
C THR A 316 41.29 -1.88 -14.63
N VAL A 317 40.53 -2.52 -15.53
CA VAL A 317 40.19 -1.95 -16.84
C VAL A 317 39.11 -0.86 -16.71
N ALA A 318 38.08 -1.13 -15.91
CA ALA A 318 36.95 -0.24 -15.69
C ALA A 318 37.37 1.07 -15.00
N TYR A 319 38.14 0.96 -13.93
CA TYR A 319 38.45 2.07 -13.03
C TYR A 319 39.95 2.35 -13.04
N ALA A 320 40.71 1.74 -12.14
CA ALA A 320 42.15 1.89 -12.02
C ALA A 320 42.75 0.65 -11.31
N PRO A 321 44.08 0.40 -11.41
CA PRO A 321 44.74 -0.73 -10.76
C PRO A 321 44.49 -0.81 -9.24
N GLU A 322 44.34 0.34 -8.59
CA GLU A 322 44.04 0.47 -7.16
C GLU A 322 42.72 -0.23 -6.76
N TYR A 323 41.76 -0.34 -7.68
CA TYR A 323 40.47 -0.98 -7.41
C TYR A 323 40.58 -2.51 -7.34
N ALA A 324 41.65 -3.11 -7.87
CA ALA A 324 41.79 -4.56 -7.93
C ALA A 324 41.88 -5.23 -6.56
N GLU A 325 42.28 -4.50 -5.51
CA GLU A 325 42.30 -4.99 -4.13
C GLU A 325 40.90 -5.28 -3.59
N TYR A 326 39.88 -4.55 -4.06
CA TYR A 326 38.51 -4.67 -3.60
C TYR A 326 37.69 -5.74 -4.32
N ALA A 327 38.32 -6.62 -5.10
CA ALA A 327 37.66 -7.74 -5.76
C ALA A 327 36.83 -8.64 -4.82
N PRO A 328 37.25 -8.94 -3.57
CA PRO A 328 36.40 -9.69 -2.64
C PRO A 328 35.08 -8.99 -2.29
N ILE A 329 35.08 -7.66 -2.20
CA ILE A 329 33.86 -6.87 -1.94
C ILE A 329 32.94 -6.92 -3.16
N LEU A 330 33.50 -6.88 -4.37
CA LEU A 330 32.73 -7.04 -5.61
C LEU A 330 31.98 -8.38 -5.63
N VAL A 331 32.64 -9.47 -5.21
CA VAL A 331 31.99 -10.79 -5.10
C VAL A 331 30.82 -10.77 -4.12
N TRP A 332 30.99 -10.19 -2.93
CA TRP A 332 29.89 -10.09 -1.96
C TRP A 332 28.74 -9.22 -2.45
N LEU A 333 29.01 -8.11 -3.14
CA LEU A 333 28.00 -7.30 -3.80
C LEU A 333 27.29 -8.07 -4.93
N ALA A 334 28.00 -8.94 -5.66
CA ALA A 334 27.39 -9.82 -6.66
C ALA A 334 26.46 -10.84 -6.00
N VAL A 335 26.85 -11.42 -4.86
CA VAL A 335 25.99 -12.34 -4.10
C VAL A 335 24.74 -11.60 -3.61
N ALA A 336 24.90 -10.42 -3.03
CA ALA A 336 23.76 -9.60 -2.58
C ALA A 336 22.83 -9.24 -3.74
N THR A 337 23.38 -8.88 -4.90
CA THR A 337 22.62 -8.61 -6.13
C THR A 337 21.88 -9.85 -6.62
N GLY A 338 22.51 -11.03 -6.57
CA GLY A 338 21.86 -12.30 -6.91
C GLY A 338 20.64 -12.60 -6.03
N ILE A 339 20.75 -12.35 -4.72
CA ILE A 339 19.60 -12.44 -3.80
C ILE A 339 18.55 -11.38 -4.14
N ALA A 340 18.97 -10.15 -4.45
CA ALA A 340 18.06 -9.09 -4.87
C ALA A 340 17.28 -9.45 -6.15
N PHE A 341 17.90 -10.17 -7.08
CA PHE A 341 17.24 -10.65 -8.29
C PHE A 341 16.15 -11.67 -7.97
N LEU A 342 16.44 -12.64 -7.09
CA LEU A 342 15.44 -13.60 -6.61
C LEU A 342 14.27 -12.90 -5.91
N ALA A 343 14.57 -11.95 -5.02
CA ALA A 343 13.56 -11.19 -4.31
C ALA A 343 12.70 -10.35 -5.26
N THR A 344 13.26 -9.79 -6.32
CA THR A 344 12.52 -9.02 -7.33
C THR A 344 11.60 -9.90 -8.16
N ALA A 345 12.05 -11.08 -8.61
CA ALA A 345 11.20 -12.04 -9.31
C ALA A 345 9.99 -12.47 -8.46
N LEU A 346 10.23 -12.76 -7.19
CA LEU A 346 9.18 -13.13 -6.24
C LEU A 346 8.26 -11.96 -5.90
N GLY A 347 8.82 -10.74 -5.78
CA GLY A 347 8.07 -9.50 -5.59
C GLY A 347 7.08 -9.23 -6.73
N ASN A 348 7.45 -9.52 -7.98
CA ASN A 348 6.53 -9.42 -9.12
C ASN A 348 5.34 -10.39 -8.98
N ALA A 349 5.57 -11.61 -8.48
CA ALA A 349 4.50 -12.58 -8.23
C ALA A 349 3.58 -12.17 -7.06
N VAL A 350 4.14 -11.63 -5.97
CA VAL A 350 3.37 -11.10 -4.83
C VAL A 350 2.52 -9.89 -5.25
N THR A 351 3.10 -9.00 -6.06
CA THR A 351 2.39 -7.85 -6.67
C THR A 351 1.23 -8.31 -7.55
N ALA A 352 1.48 -9.31 -8.40
CA ALA A 352 0.44 -9.92 -9.25
C ALA A 352 -0.69 -10.58 -8.44
N ALA A 353 -0.39 -11.11 -7.24
CA ALA A 353 -1.37 -11.64 -6.30
C ALA A 353 -2.16 -10.55 -5.53
N ARG A 354 -1.93 -9.26 -5.81
CA ARG A 354 -2.56 -8.09 -5.19
C ARG A 354 -2.33 -7.96 -3.67
N ARG A 355 -1.19 -8.48 -3.20
CA ARG A 355 -0.71 -8.35 -1.82
C ARG A 355 0.17 -7.09 -1.66
N LEU A 356 -0.40 -5.95 -2.05
CA LEU A 356 0.27 -4.65 -2.02
C LEU A 356 0.44 -4.08 -0.60
N PRO A 357 -0.53 -4.21 0.33
CA PRO A 357 -0.37 -3.72 1.69
C PRO A 357 0.81 -4.36 2.43
N GLU A 358 1.14 -5.61 2.11
CA GLU A 358 2.25 -6.34 2.70
C GLU A 358 3.63 -5.82 2.23
N GLN A 359 3.72 -5.02 1.16
CA GLN A 359 5.02 -4.51 0.66
C GLN A 359 5.58 -3.35 1.50
N LEU A 360 4.71 -2.49 2.04
CA LEU A 360 5.14 -1.39 2.90
C LEU A 360 5.85 -1.85 4.19
N PRO A 361 5.30 -2.81 4.99
CA PRO A 361 6.01 -3.30 6.18
C PRO A 361 7.29 -4.05 5.82
N ILE A 362 7.36 -4.73 4.66
CA ILE A 362 8.60 -5.34 4.18
C ILE A 362 9.65 -4.25 3.90
N ALA A 363 9.28 -3.17 3.22
CA ALA A 363 10.18 -2.06 2.94
C ALA A 363 10.69 -1.38 4.22
N LEU A 364 9.82 -1.16 5.21
CA LEU A 364 10.21 -0.60 6.51
C LEU A 364 11.13 -1.54 7.29
N LEU A 365 10.86 -2.84 7.30
CA LEU A 365 11.71 -3.83 7.93
C LEU A 365 13.09 -3.91 7.24
N SER A 366 13.10 -3.91 5.90
CA SER A 366 14.34 -3.86 5.12
C SER A 366 15.15 -2.61 5.43
N LEU A 367 14.53 -1.43 5.54
CA LEU A 367 15.22 -0.20 5.94
C LEU A 367 15.81 -0.31 7.35
N ALA A 368 15.03 -0.83 8.31
CA ALA A 368 15.48 -1.00 9.69
C ALA A 368 16.68 -1.95 9.79
N ILE A 369 16.62 -3.09 9.08
CA ILE A 369 17.72 -4.06 9.03
C ILE A 369 18.94 -3.48 8.33
N CYS A 370 18.74 -2.78 7.21
CA CYS A 370 19.84 -2.13 6.49
C CYS A 370 20.54 -1.10 7.37
N THR A 371 19.78 -0.29 8.10
CA THR A 371 20.31 0.72 9.03
C THR A 371 21.05 0.06 10.18
N LEU A 372 20.44 -0.91 10.85
CA LEU A 372 21.07 -1.63 11.97
C LEU A 372 22.34 -2.35 11.53
N ALA A 373 22.29 -3.11 10.43
CA ALA A 373 23.44 -3.82 9.90
C ALA A 373 24.54 -2.87 9.43
N SER A 374 24.20 -1.75 8.79
CA SER A 374 25.19 -0.75 8.36
C SER A 374 25.86 -0.08 9.56
N CYS A 375 25.09 0.36 10.56
CA CYS A 375 25.65 0.99 11.77
C CYS A 375 26.53 0.04 12.61
N LEU A 376 26.28 -1.28 12.58
CA LEU A 376 27.05 -2.25 13.35
C LEU A 376 28.25 -2.82 12.58
N LEU A 377 28.08 -3.12 11.29
CA LEU A 377 29.09 -3.84 10.50
C LEU A 377 30.07 -2.88 9.81
N VAL A 378 29.64 -1.70 9.37
CA VAL A 378 30.54 -0.76 8.65
C VAL A 378 31.68 -0.27 9.54
N PRO A 379 31.45 0.16 10.81
CA PRO A 379 32.56 0.58 11.67
C PRO A 379 33.54 -0.55 12.03
N ARG A 380 33.08 -1.80 12.03
CA ARG A 380 33.89 -2.97 12.44
C ARG A 380 34.63 -3.66 11.29
N TYR A 381 34.01 -3.72 10.11
CA TYR A 381 34.49 -4.49 8.95
C TYR A 381 34.67 -3.64 7.69
N GLY A 382 34.54 -2.32 7.80
CA GLY A 382 34.72 -1.40 6.68
C GLY A 382 33.75 -1.66 5.52
N LEU A 383 34.28 -1.65 4.30
CA LEU A 383 33.50 -1.85 3.06
C LEU A 383 32.88 -3.25 2.94
N LEU A 384 33.51 -4.27 3.51
CA LEU A 384 32.92 -5.61 3.58
C LEU A 384 31.66 -5.60 4.45
N GLY A 385 31.69 -4.86 5.57
CA GLY A 385 30.54 -4.66 6.43
C GLY A 385 29.36 -4.02 5.69
N ALA A 386 29.62 -3.06 4.80
CA ALA A 386 28.59 -2.46 3.95
C ALA A 386 27.99 -3.48 2.95
N ALA A 387 28.82 -4.32 2.32
CA ALA A 387 28.33 -5.36 1.42
C ALA A 387 27.48 -6.40 2.16
N TRP A 388 27.86 -6.79 3.37
CA TRP A 388 27.07 -7.68 4.23
C TRP A 388 25.78 -7.04 4.71
N ALA A 389 25.75 -5.73 4.97
CA ALA A 389 24.52 -5.02 5.30
C ALA A 389 23.52 -5.05 4.13
N VAL A 390 23.99 -4.85 2.90
CA VAL A 390 23.16 -5.01 1.68
C VAL A 390 22.66 -6.45 1.56
N LEU A 391 23.55 -7.43 1.75
CA LEU A 391 23.19 -8.86 1.70
C LEU A 391 22.10 -9.21 2.72
N ALA A 392 22.25 -8.80 3.97
CA ALA A 392 21.28 -9.05 5.04
C ALA A 392 19.92 -8.42 4.72
N THR A 393 19.93 -7.24 4.12
CA THR A 393 18.73 -6.52 3.69
C THR A 393 17.97 -7.28 2.60
N GLU A 394 18.67 -7.72 1.55
CA GLU A 394 18.07 -8.45 0.43
C GLU A 394 17.65 -9.88 0.84
N ALA A 395 18.41 -10.54 1.71
CA ALA A 395 18.04 -11.84 2.27
C ALA A 395 16.74 -11.75 3.09
N THR A 396 16.61 -10.71 3.92
CA THR A 396 15.38 -10.47 4.68
C THR A 396 14.20 -10.18 3.74
N ARG A 397 14.43 -9.35 2.72
CA ARG A 397 13.40 -9.03 1.71
C ARG A 397 12.93 -10.30 0.99
N LEU A 398 13.85 -11.16 0.57
CA LEU A 398 13.55 -12.46 -0.06
C LEU A 398 12.73 -13.35 0.88
N ALA A 399 13.16 -13.50 2.14
CA ALA A 399 12.48 -14.33 3.12
C ALA A 399 11.04 -13.86 3.38
N CYS A 400 10.84 -12.56 3.56
CA CYS A 400 9.50 -11.98 3.76
C CYS A 400 8.61 -12.20 2.53
N LEU A 401 9.12 -11.96 1.33
CA LEU A 401 8.37 -12.18 0.09
C LEU A 401 8.03 -13.66 -0.12
N ALA A 402 8.90 -14.58 0.28
CA ALA A 402 8.64 -16.02 0.24
C ALA A 402 7.51 -16.42 1.18
N VAL A 403 7.46 -15.88 2.40
CA VAL A 403 6.36 -16.09 3.35
C VAL A 403 5.04 -15.56 2.77
N VAL A 404 5.04 -14.34 2.23
CA VAL A 404 3.83 -13.73 1.64
C VAL A 404 3.36 -14.52 0.41
N TYR A 405 4.29 -14.97 -0.45
CA TYR A 405 3.99 -15.80 -1.60
C TYR A 405 3.39 -17.16 -1.19
N ALA A 406 3.98 -17.84 -0.20
CA ALA A 406 3.46 -19.09 0.33
C ALA A 406 2.05 -18.92 0.91
N ALA A 407 1.82 -17.85 1.69
CA ALA A 407 0.50 -17.52 2.23
C ALA A 407 -0.52 -17.23 1.11
N ALA A 408 -0.12 -16.56 0.04
CA ALA A 408 -0.97 -16.27 -1.11
C ALA A 408 -1.40 -17.54 -1.87
N ILE A 409 -0.51 -18.53 -1.98
CA ILE A 409 -0.84 -19.84 -2.58
C ILE A 409 -1.73 -20.66 -1.64
N ALA A 410 -1.39 -20.72 -0.35
CA ALA A 410 -2.12 -21.53 0.64
C ALA A 410 -3.59 -21.08 0.79
N ALA A 411 -3.84 -19.77 0.83
CA ALA A 411 -5.19 -19.21 0.90
C ALA A 411 -6.09 -19.64 -0.29
N ARG A 412 -5.49 -20.03 -1.41
CA ARG A 412 -6.20 -20.44 -2.62
C ARG A 412 -6.37 -21.96 -2.73
N ALA A 413 -5.43 -22.74 -2.20
CA ALA A 413 -5.50 -24.21 -2.20
C ALA A 413 -6.66 -24.76 -1.34
N GLY A 414 -7.12 -24.00 -0.34
CA GLY A 414 -8.26 -24.35 0.51
C GLY A 414 -9.64 -24.36 -0.16
N HIS A 415 -9.78 -23.94 -1.43
CA HIS A 415 -11.06 -23.90 -2.16
C HIS A 415 -11.27 -25.09 -3.14
N ARG A 416 -11.07 -26.34 -2.71
CA ARG A 416 -11.48 -27.52 -3.51
C ARG A 416 -12.83 -28.07 -3.00
N SER A 417 -13.87 -27.99 -3.84
CA SER A 417 -15.24 -28.49 -3.56
C SER A 417 -15.33 -30.01 -3.41
N PRO A 418 -16.13 -30.56 -2.47
CA PRO A 418 -16.64 -31.92 -2.52
C PRO A 418 -18.01 -32.01 -3.25
N ALA A 419 -18.32 -33.21 -3.76
CA ALA A 419 -19.49 -33.59 -4.53
C ALA A 419 -20.81 -33.64 -3.72
N PRO A 420 -22.01 -33.59 -4.36
CA PRO A 420 -23.29 -33.45 -3.65
C PRO A 420 -24.04 -34.78 -3.45
N ARG A 421 -24.54 -35.06 -2.22
CA ARG A 421 -25.66 -35.98 -1.90
C ARG A 421 -26.23 -35.67 -0.49
N PRO A 422 -27.39 -36.22 -0.08
CA PRO A 422 -28.76 -35.85 -0.45
C PRO A 422 -29.57 -35.30 0.75
N ARG A 423 -30.77 -34.78 0.47
CA ARG A 423 -31.72 -34.16 1.41
C ARG A 423 -32.20 -35.12 2.51
N VAL A 424 -32.27 -34.63 3.75
CA VAL A 424 -33.06 -35.22 4.83
C VAL A 424 -34.04 -34.17 5.38
N SER A 425 -35.31 -34.58 5.41
CA SER A 425 -36.45 -33.94 6.05
C SER A 425 -36.40 -34.07 7.56
N THR A 426 -36.90 -33.08 8.33
CA THR A 426 -38.14 -33.22 9.14
C THR A 426 -38.30 -32.11 10.18
N ARG A 427 -39.58 -31.71 10.30
CA ARG A 427 -40.36 -31.32 11.50
C ARG A 427 -40.17 -29.98 12.22
N ARG A 428 -41.33 -29.33 12.34
CA ARG A 428 -41.72 -28.15 13.13
C ARG A 428 -42.17 -28.54 14.55
N GLN A 429 -42.22 -27.49 15.39
CA GLN A 429 -43.14 -27.16 16.51
C GLN A 429 -42.50 -27.18 17.92
N PRO A 430 -43.08 -26.49 18.94
CA PRO A 430 -43.52 -25.09 18.98
C PRO A 430 -43.12 -24.35 20.29
N SER A 431 -43.36 -23.04 20.29
CA SER A 431 -43.17 -22.00 21.35
C SER A 431 -44.02 -22.15 22.63
N ARG A 432 -43.62 -21.50 23.75
CA ARG A 432 -44.47 -20.77 24.74
C ARG A 432 -43.61 -19.96 25.78
N PRO A 433 -44.18 -18.97 26.52
CA PRO A 433 -43.55 -17.65 26.69
C PRO A 433 -43.40 -17.10 28.14
N ALA A 434 -42.62 -16.01 28.21
CA ALA A 434 -42.76 -14.79 29.05
C ALA A 434 -42.72 -14.84 30.60
N GLY A 435 -41.85 -13.98 31.16
CA GLY A 435 -41.95 -13.45 32.52
C GLY A 435 -41.13 -12.16 32.65
N GLY A 436 -41.80 -11.00 32.70
CA GLY A 436 -41.15 -9.69 32.80
C GLY A 436 -41.04 -9.17 34.22
N ARG A 437 -40.07 -8.27 34.48
CA ARG A 437 -40.04 -7.45 35.70
C ARG A 437 -39.54 -6.03 35.42
N LYS A 438 -40.40 -5.05 35.74
CA LYS A 438 -40.23 -3.60 35.60
C LYS A 438 -39.08 -3.08 36.44
N VAL A 439 -38.30 -2.13 35.91
CA VAL A 439 -37.49 -1.19 36.70
C VAL A 439 -37.67 0.22 36.13
N THR A 440 -37.81 1.15 37.06
CA THR A 440 -38.24 2.55 37.00
C THR A 440 -37.25 3.49 36.33
N ALA A 441 -37.80 4.47 35.61
CA ALA A 441 -37.08 5.50 34.87
C ALA A 441 -36.61 6.64 35.78
N HIS A 442 -35.39 7.14 35.53
CA HIS A 442 -34.96 8.46 35.97
C HIS A 442 -34.74 9.32 34.72
N GLU A 443 -35.55 10.38 34.59
CA GLU A 443 -35.51 11.36 33.52
C GLU A 443 -34.33 12.33 33.71
N GLY A 444 -33.61 12.57 32.63
CA GLY A 444 -32.59 13.61 32.51
C GLY A 444 -32.11 13.65 31.06
N SER A 445 -32.35 14.76 30.37
CA SER A 445 -32.10 15.01 28.94
C SER A 445 -30.75 14.47 28.45
N ALA A 446 -30.74 13.22 27.98
CA ALA A 446 -29.55 12.50 27.55
C ALA A 446 -29.51 12.41 26.03
N ARG A 447 -28.34 12.69 25.47
CA ARG A 447 -27.97 12.46 24.07
C ARG A 447 -28.31 11.03 23.66
N LEU A 448 -28.89 10.84 22.47
CA LEU A 448 -29.32 9.53 21.96
C LEU A 448 -28.28 8.94 20.99
N LEU A 449 -27.51 7.94 21.41
CA LEU A 449 -26.64 7.12 20.56
C LEU A 449 -27.40 5.90 20.03
N VAL A 450 -27.63 5.85 18.72
CA VAL A 450 -28.41 4.80 18.06
C VAL A 450 -27.50 3.93 17.20
N GLU A 451 -27.43 2.64 17.49
CA GLU A 451 -26.67 1.66 16.69
C GLU A 451 -27.60 0.89 15.75
N ILE A 452 -27.31 0.86 14.44
CA ILE A 452 -27.97 -0.03 13.48
C ILE A 452 -27.16 -1.31 13.32
N THR A 453 -27.78 -2.47 13.54
CA THR A 453 -27.07 -3.76 13.54
C THR A 453 -27.93 -4.93 13.04
N GLY A 454 -27.32 -6.11 12.89
CA GLY A 454 -27.96 -7.32 12.35
C GLY A 454 -27.08 -8.16 11.42
N CYS A 455 -27.60 -9.29 10.93
CA CYS A 455 -26.87 -10.23 10.08
C CYS A 455 -26.37 -9.59 8.76
N SER A 456 -25.25 -10.11 8.22
CA SER A 456 -24.86 -9.78 6.84
C SER A 456 -25.97 -10.22 5.88
N GLY A 457 -26.44 -9.33 4.99
CA GLY A 457 -27.56 -9.61 4.09
C GLY A 457 -28.96 -9.22 4.60
N SER A 458 -29.11 -8.77 5.85
CA SER A 458 -30.43 -8.39 6.40
C SER A 458 -31.00 -7.06 5.86
N GLY A 459 -30.18 -6.21 5.24
CA GLY A 459 -30.62 -4.93 4.67
C GLY A 459 -30.16 -3.67 5.43
N LYS A 460 -29.27 -3.80 6.42
CA LYS A 460 -28.74 -2.70 7.25
C LYS A 460 -28.38 -1.43 6.46
N SER A 461 -27.50 -1.56 5.46
CA SER A 461 -27.02 -0.41 4.67
C SER A 461 -28.12 0.26 3.84
N THR A 462 -29.12 -0.51 3.42
CA THR A 462 -30.29 0.02 2.70
C THR A 462 -31.19 0.82 3.64
N LEU A 463 -31.44 0.30 4.85
CA LEU A 463 -32.21 1.01 5.88
C LEU A 463 -31.49 2.27 6.34
N LEU A 464 -30.18 2.17 6.62
CA LEU A 464 -29.34 3.30 7.00
C LEU A 464 -29.45 4.45 5.98
N LYS A 465 -29.31 4.13 4.68
CA LYS A 465 -29.44 5.12 3.62
C LYS A 465 -30.83 5.78 3.63
N ALA A 466 -31.89 4.97 3.70
CA ALA A 466 -33.26 5.49 3.72
C ALA A 466 -33.54 6.39 4.93
N VAL A 467 -32.99 6.05 6.11
CA VAL A 467 -33.11 6.88 7.33
C VAL A 467 -32.36 8.21 7.17
N LEU A 468 -31.14 8.19 6.63
CA LEU A 468 -30.36 9.41 6.39
C LEU A 468 -31.05 10.33 5.38
N ASP A 469 -31.59 9.78 4.28
CA ASP A 469 -32.32 10.54 3.26
C ASP A 469 -33.55 11.25 3.87
N HIS A 470 -34.34 10.55 4.71
CA HIS A 470 -35.52 11.13 5.38
C HIS A 470 -35.18 12.16 6.46
N CYS A 471 -34.04 12.01 7.16
CA CYS A 471 -33.57 13.01 8.10
C CYS A 471 -33.14 14.31 7.40
N ALA A 472 -32.48 14.18 6.23
CA ALA A 472 -32.07 15.31 5.41
C ALA A 472 -33.28 16.08 4.85
N GLU A 473 -34.32 15.39 4.39
CA GLU A 473 -35.57 16.01 3.91
C GLU A 473 -36.29 16.84 4.98
N ARG A 474 -36.09 16.52 6.27
CA ARG A 474 -36.72 17.21 7.41
C ARG A 474 -35.84 18.25 8.08
N GLY A 475 -34.64 18.51 7.54
CA GLY A 475 -33.70 19.49 8.10
C GLY A 475 -33.14 19.11 9.47
N VAL A 476 -33.18 17.83 9.85
CA VAL A 476 -32.66 17.35 11.14
C VAL A 476 -31.21 16.91 10.98
N GLY A 477 -30.30 17.59 11.67
CA GLY A 477 -28.90 17.17 11.75
C GLY A 477 -28.78 15.84 12.49
N VAL A 478 -28.51 14.77 11.74
CA VAL A 478 -28.11 13.47 12.30
C VAL A 478 -26.65 13.27 11.91
N ALA A 479 -25.79 13.14 12.91
CA ALA A 479 -24.37 12.94 12.66
C ALA A 479 -24.05 11.44 12.61
N THR A 480 -23.44 10.99 11.53
CA THR A 480 -22.93 9.61 11.44
C THR A 480 -21.62 9.47 12.21
N ALA A 481 -21.30 8.26 12.71
CA ALA A 481 -20.05 8.02 13.43
C ALA A 481 -18.78 8.52 12.68
N PRO A 482 -18.65 8.38 11.35
CA PRO A 482 -17.58 9.02 10.60
C PRO A 482 -17.62 10.54 10.70
N GLU A 483 -18.75 11.21 10.46
CA GLU A 483 -18.85 12.68 10.49
C GLU A 483 -18.45 13.28 11.85
N VAL A 484 -18.88 12.67 12.95
CA VAL A 484 -18.52 13.13 14.30
C VAL A 484 -17.03 12.93 14.59
N LEU A 485 -16.43 11.85 14.10
CA LEU A 485 -15.00 11.56 14.30
C LEU A 485 -14.09 12.33 13.33
N LEU A 486 -14.63 12.70 12.17
CA LEU A 486 -13.96 13.43 11.09
C LEU A 486 -14.02 14.95 11.27
N GLY A 487 -14.71 15.47 12.29
CA GLY A 487 -14.61 16.87 12.69
C GLY A 487 -13.16 17.27 12.98
N GLY A 488 -12.54 17.98 12.03
CA GLY A 488 -11.12 18.40 12.03
C GLY A 488 -10.19 17.55 11.15
N ILE A 489 -10.68 16.54 10.45
CA ILE A 489 -9.90 15.72 9.50
C ILE A 489 -10.14 16.27 8.08
N PRO A 490 -9.08 16.58 7.29
CA PRO A 490 -9.23 17.11 5.94
C PRO A 490 -10.13 16.23 5.04
N ALA A 491 -11.04 16.87 4.29
CA ALA A 491 -11.90 16.25 3.28
C ALA A 491 -11.24 15.17 2.38
N PRO A 492 -9.97 15.28 1.95
CA PRO A 492 -9.30 14.23 1.15
C PRO A 492 -9.02 12.89 1.87
N ILE A 493 -9.05 12.84 3.21
CA ILE A 493 -8.91 11.58 3.96
C ILE A 493 -10.23 10.79 3.96
N VAL A 494 -11.37 11.51 3.90
CA VAL A 494 -12.73 10.95 3.91
C VAL A 494 -13.05 10.20 2.61
N SER A 495 -12.42 10.58 1.49
CA SER A 495 -12.67 10.00 0.17
C SER A 495 -11.99 8.64 -0.07
N SER A 496 -10.91 8.33 0.65
CA SER A 496 -10.22 7.04 0.55
C SER A 496 -10.64 6.11 1.67
N ARG A 497 -11.38 5.04 1.35
CA ARG A 497 -11.82 4.02 2.33
C ARG A 497 -10.65 3.43 3.12
N PHE A 498 -9.47 3.27 2.52
CA PHE A 498 -8.29 2.72 3.20
C PHE A 498 -7.71 3.70 4.23
N LEU A 499 -7.61 4.98 3.89
CA LEU A 499 -7.01 6.00 4.76
C LEU A 499 -7.99 6.47 5.82
N LEU A 500 -9.28 6.52 5.49
CA LEU A 500 -10.35 6.63 6.47
C LEU A 500 -10.27 5.49 7.50
N ASN A 501 -10.11 4.24 7.04
CA ASN A 501 -9.95 3.10 7.92
C ASN A 501 -8.69 3.23 8.79
N LEU A 502 -7.53 3.56 8.20
CA LEU A 502 -6.26 3.73 8.93
C LEU A 502 -6.31 4.87 9.96
N ALA A 503 -6.90 6.02 9.61
CA ALA A 503 -7.07 7.14 10.52
C ALA A 503 -8.01 6.78 11.67
N LEU A 504 -9.10 6.06 11.40
CA LEU A 504 -10.00 5.51 12.42
C LEU A 504 -9.32 4.43 13.27
N ASP A 505 -8.41 3.63 12.70
CA ASP A 505 -7.64 2.62 13.42
C ASP A 505 -6.62 3.27 14.37
N LEU A 506 -5.87 4.28 13.91
CA LEU A 506 -4.89 5.03 14.71
C LEU A 506 -5.55 5.85 15.81
N ARG A 507 -6.66 6.53 15.49
CA ARG A 507 -7.44 7.31 16.46
C ARG A 507 -8.16 6.39 17.45
N GLY A 508 -8.72 5.29 16.96
CA GLY A 508 -9.34 4.25 17.78
C GLY A 508 -8.34 3.66 18.78
N LEU A 509 -7.13 3.31 18.33
CA LEU A 509 -6.05 2.81 19.17
C LEU A 509 -5.64 3.82 20.25
N ARG A 510 -5.47 5.10 19.89
CA ARG A 510 -5.16 6.18 20.85
C ARG A 510 -6.24 6.27 21.95
N GLU A 511 -7.51 6.32 21.58
CA GLU A 511 -8.60 6.47 22.55
C GLU A 511 -8.77 5.22 23.42
N THR A 512 -8.52 4.03 22.85
CA THR A 512 -8.58 2.75 23.58
C THR A 512 -7.44 2.62 24.60
N VAL A 513 -6.23 3.07 24.25
CA VAL A 513 -5.08 3.12 25.18
C VAL A 513 -5.32 4.12 26.31
N VAL A 514 -6.04 5.22 26.03
CA VAL A 514 -6.38 6.25 27.03
C VAL A 514 -7.59 5.83 27.90
N ALA A 515 -8.52 5.03 27.38
CA ALA A 515 -9.71 4.56 28.08
C ALA A 515 -9.45 3.18 28.75
N ARG A 516 -8.73 3.18 29.89
CA ARG A 516 -8.49 1.98 30.72
C ARG A 516 -9.77 1.25 31.17
N GLN A 517 -10.93 1.90 31.08
CA GLN A 517 -12.25 1.41 31.49
C GLN A 517 -12.80 0.21 30.68
N HIS A 518 -12.18 -0.17 29.55
CA HIS A 518 -12.67 -1.25 28.68
C HIS A 518 -11.69 -2.42 28.51
N LEU A 519 -10.68 -2.50 29.37
CA LEU A 519 -9.65 -3.56 29.30
C LEU A 519 -10.23 -4.95 29.53
N GLU A 520 -11.23 -5.10 30.38
CA GLU A 520 -11.90 -6.38 30.64
C GLU A 520 -12.62 -6.90 29.40
N PHE A 521 -13.32 -6.02 28.67
CA PHE A 521 -13.96 -6.37 27.40
C PHE A 521 -12.94 -6.79 26.33
N LEU A 522 -11.79 -6.10 26.25
CA LEU A 522 -10.71 -6.48 25.32
C LEU A 522 -10.05 -7.80 25.71
N ALA A 523 -9.87 -8.06 27.00
CA ALA A 523 -9.35 -9.32 27.51
C ALA A 523 -10.30 -10.48 27.19
N PHE A 524 -11.61 -10.28 27.41
CA PHE A 524 -12.66 -11.22 27.00
C PHE A 524 -12.64 -11.48 25.48
N ALA A 525 -12.68 -10.42 24.66
CA ALA A 525 -12.64 -10.54 23.20
C ALA A 525 -11.38 -11.29 22.72
N LYS A 526 -10.21 -10.97 23.29
CA LYS A 526 -8.95 -11.66 22.98
C LYS A 526 -8.99 -13.14 23.36
N SER A 527 -9.59 -13.48 24.51
CA SER A 527 -9.72 -14.85 24.99
C SER A 527 -10.57 -15.70 24.05
N VAL A 528 -11.77 -15.23 23.72
CA VAL A 528 -12.70 -15.95 22.83
C VAL A 528 -12.14 -16.06 21.41
N ILE A 529 -11.61 -14.97 20.84
CA ILE A 529 -11.02 -14.97 19.49
C ILE A 529 -9.84 -15.94 19.40
N ARG A 530 -8.98 -15.99 20.44
CA ARG A 530 -7.83 -16.91 20.47
C ARG A 530 -8.27 -18.38 20.60
N ARG A 531 -9.38 -18.64 21.31
CA ARG A 531 -9.91 -19.99 21.56
C ARG A 531 -10.61 -20.56 20.32
N ASP A 532 -11.42 -19.77 19.64
CA ASP A 532 -12.42 -20.26 18.67
C ASP A 532 -12.16 -19.86 17.21
N THR A 533 -11.06 -19.15 16.90
CA THR A 533 -10.73 -18.73 15.51
C THR A 533 -9.54 -19.49 14.92
N ASP A 534 -9.76 -20.20 13.80
CA ASP A 534 -8.77 -21.11 13.19
C ASP A 534 -7.55 -20.45 12.54
N TRP A 535 -7.54 -19.12 12.36
CA TRP A 535 -6.51 -18.42 11.60
C TRP A 535 -5.97 -17.23 12.41
N ARG A 536 -4.67 -17.25 12.71
CA ARG A 536 -3.94 -16.17 13.41
C ARG A 536 -4.17 -14.78 12.77
N ILE A 537 -4.37 -14.71 11.45
CA ILE A 537 -4.66 -13.47 10.71
C ILE A 537 -6.14 -13.06 10.86
N THR A 538 -7.08 -14.00 10.76
CA THR A 538 -8.51 -13.72 10.96
C THR A 538 -8.79 -13.24 12.37
N GLY A 539 -8.19 -13.88 13.37
CA GLY A 539 -8.29 -13.46 14.76
C GLY A 539 -7.69 -12.07 15.00
N PHE A 540 -6.54 -11.77 14.39
CA PHE A 540 -5.96 -10.42 14.45
C PHE A 540 -6.89 -9.37 13.82
N ASN A 541 -7.46 -9.64 12.65
CA ASN A 541 -8.39 -8.72 11.98
C ASN A 541 -9.69 -8.52 12.77
N ALA A 542 -10.24 -9.59 13.35
CA ALA A 542 -11.40 -9.53 14.23
C ALA A 542 -11.10 -8.66 15.46
N TYR A 543 -9.98 -8.93 16.15
CA TYR A 543 -9.56 -8.16 17.32
C TYR A 543 -9.30 -6.68 16.99
N ARG A 544 -8.62 -6.40 15.87
CA ARG A 544 -8.41 -5.04 15.35
C ARG A 544 -9.73 -4.31 15.09
N SER A 545 -10.72 -5.00 14.53
CA SER A 545 -12.07 -4.45 14.31
C SER A 545 -12.79 -4.13 15.63
N VAL A 546 -12.63 -4.97 16.66
CA VAL A 546 -13.16 -4.72 18.01
C VAL A 546 -12.54 -3.46 18.62
N VAL A 547 -11.20 -3.34 18.59
CA VAL A 547 -10.47 -2.16 19.09
C VAL A 547 -10.95 -0.89 18.39
N ARG A 548 -11.12 -0.93 17.07
CA ARG A 548 -11.65 0.22 16.30
C ARG A 548 -13.05 0.62 16.75
N LYS A 549 -14.00 -0.33 16.83
CA LYS A 549 -15.39 -0.06 17.23
C LYS A 549 -15.47 0.52 18.65
N LEU A 550 -14.64 0.02 19.55
CA LEU A 550 -14.56 0.52 20.92
C LEU A 550 -13.95 1.93 21.00
N GLY A 551 -12.90 2.20 20.20
CA GLY A 551 -12.34 3.54 20.08
C GLY A 551 -13.33 4.57 19.52
N VAL A 552 -14.14 4.17 18.53
CA VAL A 552 -15.25 4.99 18.00
C VAL A 552 -16.25 5.32 19.11
N TYR A 553 -16.71 4.32 19.87
CA TYR A 553 -17.64 4.52 20.98
C TYR A 553 -17.07 5.45 22.06
N ALA A 554 -15.81 5.25 22.49
CA ALA A 554 -15.17 6.08 23.50
C ALA A 554 -15.03 7.54 23.05
N ALA A 555 -14.67 7.76 21.79
CA ALA A 555 -14.56 9.10 21.21
C ALA A 555 -15.92 9.79 21.08
N LEU A 556 -16.96 9.05 20.68
CA LEU A 556 -18.33 9.57 20.64
C LEU A 556 -18.80 9.93 22.05
N SER A 557 -18.59 9.07 23.04
CA SER A 557 -19.03 9.25 24.43
C SER A 557 -18.45 10.49 25.11
N ARG A 558 -17.26 10.96 24.69
CA ARG A 558 -16.56 12.13 25.28
C ARG A 558 -16.98 13.49 24.72
N ARG A 559 -17.69 13.56 23.60
CA ARG A 559 -18.07 14.83 22.96
C ARG A 559 -19.53 15.21 23.29
N PRO A 560 -19.83 16.36 23.92
CA PRO A 560 -21.20 16.83 24.06
C PRO A 560 -21.76 17.16 22.65
N SER A 561 -22.89 16.55 22.28
CA SER A 561 -23.61 16.83 21.04
C SER A 561 -25.10 16.94 21.36
N SER A 562 -25.73 17.99 20.85
CA SER A 562 -27.19 18.22 20.95
C SER A 562 -28.00 17.41 19.94
N GLN A 563 -27.34 16.72 19.01
CA GLN A 563 -27.97 15.91 17.96
C GLN A 563 -27.84 14.40 18.23
N PRO A 564 -28.86 13.59 17.85
CA PRO A 564 -28.78 12.13 17.88
C PRO A 564 -27.68 11.65 16.93
N VAL A 565 -26.89 10.67 17.39
CA VAL A 565 -25.75 10.12 16.62
C VAL A 565 -26.09 8.71 16.18
N LEU A 566 -25.98 8.47 14.88
CA LEU A 566 -26.26 7.17 14.28
C LEU A 566 -24.96 6.43 13.96
N VAL A 567 -24.84 5.19 14.44
CA VAL A 567 -23.66 4.36 14.27
C VAL A 567 -24.00 3.13 13.43
N ASP A 568 -23.35 3.00 12.28
CA ASP A 568 -23.37 1.76 11.49
C ASP A 568 -22.33 0.78 12.05
N GLU A 569 -22.76 -0.42 12.42
CA GLU A 569 -21.89 -1.49 12.92
C GLU A 569 -21.03 -1.10 14.15
N GLY A 570 -21.69 -0.65 15.23
CA GLY A 570 -21.09 -0.20 16.49
C GLY A 570 -20.58 -1.32 17.43
N THR A 571 -20.61 -1.05 18.74
CA THR A 571 -20.09 -1.96 19.78
C THR A 571 -20.90 -3.25 19.86
N ILE A 572 -22.22 -3.20 19.66
CA ILE A 572 -23.05 -4.41 19.66
C ILE A 572 -22.75 -5.27 18.43
N HIS A 573 -22.47 -4.66 17.28
CA HIS A 573 -21.99 -5.36 16.08
C HIS A 573 -20.63 -6.04 16.27
N SER A 574 -19.86 -5.71 17.30
CA SER A 574 -18.63 -6.45 17.61
C SER A 574 -18.89 -7.89 18.06
N ALA A 575 -20.11 -8.21 18.54
CA ALA A 575 -20.53 -9.58 18.86
C ALA A 575 -20.32 -10.53 17.67
N HIS A 576 -20.61 -10.05 16.45
CA HIS A 576 -20.43 -10.85 15.24
C HIS A 576 -18.95 -11.22 14.97
N ASN A 577 -18.02 -10.35 15.37
CA ASN A 577 -16.58 -10.58 15.22
C ASN A 577 -16.00 -11.46 16.34
N ILE A 578 -16.63 -11.47 17.51
CA ILE A 578 -16.11 -12.14 18.72
C ILE A 578 -16.74 -13.52 18.89
N LEU A 579 -18.03 -13.69 18.59
CA LEU A 579 -18.83 -14.85 19.01
C LEU A 579 -19.31 -15.74 17.84
N VAL A 580 -19.16 -15.29 16.59
CA VAL A 580 -19.56 -16.10 15.43
C VAL A 580 -18.35 -16.81 14.86
N HIS A 581 -18.35 -18.12 14.97
CA HIS A 581 -17.30 -18.99 14.46
C HIS A 581 -17.88 -20.04 13.52
N VAL A 582 -17.05 -20.58 12.62
CA VAL A 582 -17.50 -21.60 11.66
C VAL A 582 -17.76 -22.94 12.36
N HIS A 583 -16.87 -23.34 13.26
CA HIS A 583 -16.89 -24.68 13.85
C HIS A 583 -17.71 -24.78 15.13
N ASN A 584 -17.79 -23.69 15.90
CA ASN A 584 -18.45 -23.66 17.19
C ASN A 584 -19.69 -22.76 17.13
N PRO A 585 -20.88 -23.24 17.57
CA PRO A 585 -22.04 -22.38 17.73
C PRO A 585 -21.80 -21.37 18.86
N PRO A 586 -22.52 -20.24 18.85
CA PRO A 586 -22.41 -19.25 19.92
C PRO A 586 -22.85 -19.87 21.26
N ARG A 587 -22.05 -19.65 22.31
CA ARG A 587 -22.30 -20.17 23.66
C ARG A 587 -23.06 -19.15 24.49
N ALA A 588 -24.04 -19.59 25.26
CA ALA A 588 -24.83 -18.72 26.12
C ALA A 588 -23.97 -17.96 27.15
N GLU A 589 -22.95 -18.62 27.72
CA GLU A 589 -22.00 -18.01 28.67
C GLU A 589 -21.21 -16.86 28.05
N ASP A 590 -20.74 -17.01 26.80
CA ASP A 590 -20.00 -15.96 26.11
C ASP A 590 -20.91 -14.80 25.70
N ILE A 591 -22.19 -15.07 25.39
CA ILE A 591 -23.20 -14.03 25.11
C ILE A 591 -23.50 -13.22 26.38
N ASP A 592 -23.67 -13.89 27.52
CA ASP A 592 -23.91 -13.25 28.81
C ASP A 592 -22.69 -12.42 29.25
N ALA A 593 -21.48 -12.98 29.13
CA ALA A 593 -20.24 -12.24 29.36
C ALA A 593 -20.08 -11.03 28.43
N PHE A 594 -20.42 -11.17 27.14
CA PHE A 594 -20.44 -10.07 26.19
C PHE A 594 -21.43 -8.99 26.64
N CYS A 595 -22.65 -9.37 27.01
CA CYS A 595 -23.70 -8.45 27.45
C CYS A 595 -23.36 -7.70 28.74
N ARG A 596 -22.56 -8.29 29.63
CA ARG A 596 -22.06 -7.62 30.84
C ARG A 596 -20.94 -6.62 30.54
N LEU A 597 -20.05 -6.94 29.60
CA LEU A 597 -18.80 -6.21 29.39
C LEU A 597 -18.87 -5.18 28.25
N VAL A 598 -19.78 -5.36 27.28
CA VAL A 598 -19.86 -4.50 26.10
C VAL A 598 -20.35 -3.10 26.49
N PRO A 599 -19.70 -2.03 26.00
CA PRO A 599 -20.24 -0.69 26.14
C PRO A 599 -21.57 -0.57 25.37
N MET A 600 -22.65 -0.24 26.09
CA MET A 600 -24.02 -0.24 25.56
C MET A 600 -24.39 1.10 24.93
N PRO A 601 -24.92 1.12 23.69
CA PRO A 601 -25.58 2.31 23.16
C PRO A 601 -26.93 2.58 23.85
N ASP A 602 -27.51 3.76 23.61
CA ASP A 602 -28.80 4.15 24.16
C ASP A 602 -29.95 3.39 23.50
N LEU A 603 -29.84 3.15 22.18
CA LEU A 603 -30.79 2.39 21.39
C LEU A 603 -30.08 1.52 20.34
N VAL A 604 -30.63 0.34 20.09
CA VAL A 604 -30.19 -0.59 19.04
C VAL A 604 -31.34 -0.82 18.07
N VAL A 605 -31.13 -0.55 16.79
CA VAL A 605 -32.05 -0.91 15.70
C VAL A 605 -31.56 -2.21 15.09
N HIS A 606 -32.25 -3.30 15.37
CA HIS A 606 -31.94 -4.62 14.85
C HIS A 606 -32.69 -4.90 13.55
N VAL A 607 -31.95 -4.96 12.45
CA VAL A 607 -32.50 -5.23 11.11
C VAL A 607 -32.53 -6.73 10.84
N THR A 608 -33.73 -7.28 10.71
CA THR A 608 -34.01 -8.70 10.48
C THR A 608 -34.57 -8.96 9.09
N ALA A 609 -34.29 -10.15 8.56
CA ALA A 609 -34.91 -10.70 7.37
C ALA A 609 -35.00 -12.22 7.54
N PRO A 610 -35.93 -12.92 6.88
CA PRO A 610 -36.02 -14.38 6.94
C PRO A 610 -34.67 -15.03 6.59
N LEU A 611 -34.29 -16.08 7.31
CA LEU A 611 -32.97 -16.74 7.14
C LEU A 611 -32.70 -17.13 5.68
N GLU A 612 -33.71 -17.63 4.96
CA GLU A 612 -33.58 -18.00 3.55
C GLU A 612 -33.25 -16.79 2.66
N VAL A 613 -33.83 -15.61 2.97
CA VAL A 613 -33.53 -14.35 2.27
C VAL A 613 -32.11 -13.87 2.60
N VAL A 614 -31.69 -13.98 3.86
CA VAL A 614 -30.34 -13.63 4.30
C VAL A 614 -29.30 -14.50 3.61
N LEU A 615 -29.54 -15.81 3.53
CA LEU A 615 -28.67 -16.76 2.82
C LEU A 615 -28.63 -16.44 1.31
N ALA A 616 -29.79 -16.29 0.65
CA ALA A 616 -29.87 -15.98 -0.77
C ALA A 616 -29.13 -14.68 -1.12
N ARG A 617 -29.38 -13.59 -0.38
CA ARG A 617 -28.70 -12.30 -0.58
C ARG A 617 -27.21 -12.38 -0.31
N THR A 618 -26.79 -13.13 0.70
CA THR A 618 -25.38 -13.25 1.06
C THR A 618 -24.59 -14.05 0.01
N PHE A 619 -25.18 -15.12 -0.54
CA PHE A 619 -24.56 -15.90 -1.63
C PHE A 619 -24.61 -15.17 -2.98
N ALA A 620 -25.56 -14.27 -3.21
CA ALA A 620 -25.64 -13.45 -4.42
C ALA A 620 -24.66 -12.26 -4.43
N ARG A 621 -23.98 -11.95 -3.31
CA ARG A 621 -23.01 -10.84 -3.23
C ARG A 621 -21.75 -11.14 -4.05
N ARG A 622 -21.17 -10.09 -4.65
CA ARG A 622 -19.82 -10.13 -5.27
C ARG A 622 -18.71 -10.42 -4.25
N ASP A 623 -18.99 -10.26 -2.96
CA ASP A 623 -18.08 -10.37 -1.84
C ASP A 623 -18.71 -11.03 -0.59
N PRO A 624 -18.96 -12.35 -0.62
CA PRO A 624 -19.54 -13.05 0.53
C PRO A 624 -18.57 -13.08 1.73
N PRO A 625 -19.09 -13.12 2.97
CA PRO A 625 -18.28 -13.35 4.17
C PRO A 625 -17.52 -14.67 4.05
N LEU A 626 -16.30 -14.72 4.60
CA LEU A 626 -15.41 -15.89 4.55
C LEU A 626 -15.06 -16.38 3.12
N ARG A 627 -14.71 -15.44 2.21
CA ARG A 627 -14.03 -15.75 0.93
C ARG A 627 -12.88 -16.73 1.17
N GLY A 628 -13.05 -17.99 0.80
CA GLY A 628 -12.24 -19.02 1.46
C GLY A 628 -12.87 -20.39 1.43
N ARG A 629 -14.10 -20.40 1.91
CA ARG A 629 -14.69 -21.53 2.60
C ARG A 629 -15.74 -22.21 1.74
N SER A 630 -16.06 -23.46 2.07
CA SER A 630 -17.12 -24.18 1.39
C SER A 630 -18.47 -23.46 1.58
N ARG A 631 -19.42 -23.73 0.68
CA ARG A 631 -20.78 -23.19 0.79
C ARG A 631 -21.42 -23.59 2.12
N GLU A 632 -21.16 -24.81 2.59
CA GLU A 632 -21.66 -25.35 3.86
C GLU A 632 -21.03 -24.65 5.06
N GLU A 633 -19.73 -24.38 5.05
CA GLU A 633 -19.04 -23.62 6.11
C GLU A 633 -19.55 -22.17 6.18
N THR A 634 -19.77 -21.56 5.01
CA THR A 634 -20.31 -20.20 4.91
C THR A 634 -21.76 -20.15 5.40
N GLU A 635 -22.59 -21.13 5.02
CA GLU A 635 -23.95 -21.26 5.51
C GLU A 635 -23.98 -21.49 7.03
N ARG A 636 -23.12 -22.37 7.56
CA ARG A 636 -22.99 -22.62 8.99
C ARG A 636 -22.61 -21.35 9.75
N PHE A 637 -21.65 -20.59 9.24
CA PHE A 637 -21.27 -19.28 9.79
C PHE A 637 -22.44 -18.29 9.80
N ILE A 638 -23.21 -18.22 8.71
CA ILE A 638 -24.39 -17.34 8.62
C ILE A 638 -25.48 -17.79 9.61
N ARG A 639 -25.73 -19.10 9.73
CA ARG A 639 -26.69 -19.67 10.68
C ARG A 639 -26.27 -19.40 12.12
N HIS A 640 -25.00 -19.57 12.47
CA HIS A 640 -24.46 -19.22 13.78
C HIS A 640 -24.62 -17.73 14.06
N GLY A 641 -24.37 -16.87 13.07
CA GLY A 641 -24.63 -15.44 13.18
C GLY A 641 -26.11 -15.14 13.41
N TYR A 642 -27.02 -15.81 12.71
CA TYR A 642 -28.46 -15.64 12.87
C TYR A 642 -28.94 -16.04 14.27
N VAL A 643 -28.48 -17.19 14.77
CA VAL A 643 -28.76 -17.66 16.14
C VAL A 643 -28.21 -16.70 17.18
N LEU A 644 -26.96 -16.24 17.01
CA LEU A 644 -26.35 -15.26 17.89
C LEU A 644 -27.20 -13.99 17.97
N TRP A 645 -27.60 -13.42 16.84
CA TRP A 645 -28.37 -12.18 16.82
C TRP A 645 -29.73 -12.33 17.51
N ASP A 646 -30.41 -13.47 17.37
CA ASP A 646 -31.68 -13.71 18.07
C ASP A 646 -31.48 -13.85 19.58
N GLN A 647 -30.47 -14.61 20.02
CA GLN A 647 -30.12 -14.76 21.44
C GLN A 647 -29.66 -13.44 22.06
N LEU A 648 -28.83 -12.66 21.35
CA LEU A 648 -28.31 -11.38 21.80
C LEU A 648 -29.44 -10.35 21.98
N MET A 649 -30.41 -10.33 21.06
CA MET A 649 -31.52 -9.37 21.07
C MET A 649 -32.68 -9.76 22.00
N THR A 650 -32.68 -11.00 22.49
CA THR A 650 -33.63 -11.48 23.51
C THR A 650 -33.05 -11.41 24.93
N HIS A 651 -31.75 -11.14 25.07
CA HIS A 651 -31.08 -10.97 26.34
C HIS A 651 -31.66 -9.79 27.14
N GLU A 652 -31.84 -9.93 28.45
CA GLU A 652 -32.55 -8.95 29.29
C GLU A 652 -31.94 -7.53 29.20
N SER A 653 -30.61 -7.43 29.12
CA SER A 653 -29.88 -6.16 29.04
C SER A 653 -30.09 -5.41 27.72
N LEU A 654 -30.36 -6.11 26.62
CA LEU A 654 -30.48 -5.55 25.27
C LEU A 654 -31.92 -5.46 24.79
N ALA A 655 -32.80 -6.36 25.23
CA ALA A 655 -34.20 -6.42 24.81
C ALA A 655 -34.93 -5.09 25.05
N ARG A 656 -34.64 -4.41 26.17
CA ARG A 656 -35.26 -3.12 26.52
C ARG A 656 -34.75 -1.94 25.67
N ARG A 657 -33.60 -2.10 24.99
CA ARG A 657 -32.94 -1.08 24.16
C ARG A 657 -33.06 -1.39 22.68
N THR A 658 -33.77 -2.46 22.29
CA THR A 658 -33.79 -2.95 20.91
C THR A 658 -35.12 -2.67 20.23
N VAL A 659 -35.07 -2.06 19.05
CA VAL A 659 -36.19 -1.96 18.11
C VAL A 659 -35.92 -2.90 16.93
N ARG A 660 -36.86 -3.81 16.64
CA ARG A 660 -36.71 -4.77 15.52
C ARG A 660 -37.34 -4.20 14.26
N VAL A 661 -36.60 -4.19 13.16
CA VAL A 661 -37.08 -3.76 11.83
C VAL A 661 -36.94 -4.90 10.85
N THR A 662 -38.04 -5.35 10.26
CA THR A 662 -38.04 -6.51 9.35
C THR A 662 -38.09 -6.06 7.89
N CYS A 663 -37.18 -6.57 7.05
CA CYS A 663 -37.10 -6.28 5.61
C CYS A 663 -37.33 -7.53 4.76
N ASP A 664 -38.59 -7.71 4.32
CA ASP A 664 -39.11 -8.98 3.77
C ASP A 664 -39.07 -9.11 2.23
N GLY A 665 -38.92 -8.04 1.46
CA GLY A 665 -39.14 -8.13 0.00
C GLY A 665 -37.95 -8.65 -0.82
N GLU A 666 -38.26 -9.27 -1.96
CA GLU A 666 -37.28 -9.73 -2.97
C GLU A 666 -36.52 -8.56 -3.64
N SER A 667 -37.10 -7.36 -3.62
CA SER A 667 -36.44 -6.12 -4.06
C SER A 667 -35.70 -5.44 -2.90
N PRO A 668 -34.46 -4.94 -3.11
CA PRO A 668 -33.73 -4.20 -2.08
C PRO A 668 -34.45 -2.88 -1.74
N GLY A 669 -35.23 -2.83 -0.65
CA GLY A 669 -35.81 -1.57 -0.15
C GLY A 669 -37.16 -1.66 0.56
N THR A 670 -37.91 -2.75 0.44
CA THR A 670 -39.20 -2.90 1.14
C THR A 670 -39.00 -3.42 2.56
N CYS A 671 -38.94 -2.51 3.53
CA CYS A 671 -39.00 -2.82 4.96
C CYS A 671 -40.43 -2.59 5.48
N ARG A 672 -40.90 -3.45 6.41
CA ARG A 672 -42.27 -3.37 6.96
C ARG A 672 -42.49 -2.11 7.79
N VAL A 673 -41.44 -1.58 8.41
CA VAL A 673 -41.45 -0.27 9.05
C VAL A 673 -40.89 0.73 8.03
N PRO A 674 -41.70 1.69 7.54
CA PRO A 674 -41.20 2.78 6.69
C PRO A 674 -40.08 3.52 7.44
N ALA A 675 -38.96 3.81 6.77
CA ALA A 675 -37.86 4.60 7.34
C ALA A 675 -38.37 5.92 7.97
N ARG A 676 -39.47 6.47 7.43
CA ARG A 676 -40.22 7.59 7.96
C ARG A 676 -40.71 7.39 9.40
N GLU A 677 -41.30 6.25 9.75
CA GLU A 677 -41.78 5.96 11.10
C GLU A 677 -40.65 5.81 12.10
N LEU A 678 -39.51 5.24 11.66
CA LEU A 678 -38.30 5.16 12.49
C LEU A 678 -37.71 6.54 12.77
N VAL A 679 -37.72 7.44 11.77
CA VAL A 679 -37.29 8.84 11.93
C VAL A 679 -38.26 9.63 12.83
N ASP A 680 -39.58 9.46 12.65
CA ASP A 680 -40.60 10.05 13.53
C ASP A 680 -40.43 9.60 14.99
N PHE A 681 -40.10 8.33 15.20
CA PHE A 681 -39.81 7.76 16.52
C PHE A 681 -38.51 8.31 17.14
N LEU A 682 -37.45 8.46 16.35
CA LEU A 682 -36.15 8.98 16.81
C LEU A 682 -36.21 10.48 17.18
N LEU A 683 -37.17 11.22 16.63
CA LEU A 683 -37.29 12.68 16.75
C LEU A 683 -38.49 13.18 17.58
N GLY A 684 -39.41 12.29 17.95
CA GLY A 684 -40.59 12.65 18.73
C GLY A 684 -40.26 13.06 20.18
N PRO A 685 -41.07 13.93 20.83
CA PRO A 685 -40.87 14.45 22.18
C PRO A 685 -41.02 13.41 23.32
N GLY A 686 -40.97 12.12 23.00
CA GLY A 686 -41.18 11.00 23.92
C GLY A 686 -40.13 9.90 23.80
N ALA A 687 -38.89 10.23 23.46
CA ALA A 687 -37.74 9.29 23.40
C ALA A 687 -37.33 8.75 24.80
N ASN A 688 -38.30 8.26 25.57
CA ASN A 688 -38.07 7.63 26.86
C ASN A 688 -37.89 6.12 26.61
N THR A 689 -36.66 5.64 26.76
CA THR A 689 -36.18 4.28 26.39
C THR A 689 -37.00 3.13 26.96
N SER A 690 -37.79 3.35 28.02
CA SER A 690 -38.61 2.32 28.67
C SER A 690 -40.01 2.08 28.06
N ARG A 691 -40.58 3.03 27.31
CA ARG A 691 -41.89 2.88 26.62
C ARG A 691 -41.76 2.53 25.13
N ALA A 692 -40.53 2.55 24.61
CA ALA A 692 -40.18 2.51 23.20
C ALA A 692 -40.34 1.13 22.52
N ALA A 693 -40.07 0.02 23.22
CA ALA A 693 -40.07 -1.32 22.64
C ALA A 693 -41.46 -1.95 22.43
N ALA A 694 -42.55 -1.30 22.87
CA ALA A 694 -43.91 -1.85 22.85
C ALA A 694 -44.86 -1.19 21.83
N ARG A 695 -44.41 -0.16 21.09
CA ARG A 695 -45.25 0.63 20.16
C ARG A 695 -44.88 0.49 18.68
N LEU A 696 -43.84 -0.28 18.33
CA LEU A 696 -43.42 -0.60 16.96
C LEU A 696 -43.47 -2.10 16.71
#